data_AF-A0A131YN66-F1
#
_entry.id   AF-A0A131YN66-F1
#
_cell.length_a   1.000
_cell.length_b   1.000
_cell.length_c   1.000
_cell.angle_alpha   90.00
_cell.angle_beta   90.00
_cell.angle_gamma   90.00
#
_symmetry.space_group_name_H-M   'P 1'
#
loop_
_entity.id
_entity.type
_entity.pdbx_description
1 polymer ?
#
loop_
_entity_poly.entity_id
_entity_poly.type
_entity_poly.pdbx_seq_one_letter_code
_entity_poly.pdbx_strand_id
1 'polypeptide(L)'
;MASRCTWKMRFLLSLLVAGCALRVGWCLMGPTAFSEMFKPRCFPPVKDNHHLRMGQQLPAGFTMSSFLDKLQILEQKLAERNNGNAVTAIDMAVYMLRTFFHDDYQWEGLGIKDVNNADKGRNVLHQVMDAVTANLGRPIIKPDELLDDPLRRDDDLCFLMFSLAHNINKTLVRHDRFDTYSVKEDDELKKLPREEGVLSVTGRKDGSVVAIGRTLLGIAAVHADLQPKTIKDVLKSVPSVNVEDGVSDGTLHPLYAATLGSLLAGASLTVPRPELRDSMGMKGKWLENGCFLEYKLDGDTNTSCTLAQITGAIDGLILGKALDEFQLMRTWNLSTVLRLYYGPKGIATGASQTMTHCKRRELFGRLSTSRELRDQIDNFAITLAHSGLVTGVPKKEDVAKERVANTWNIFQSKLGDDRDSQNSDACPVSVNENEPECETPTDLLVVLDTSTDVVNDEEKKALQSEILAMVTRTLKFQTGISTISLFASKRYSDVLRDIIKDSGAGGCAGCAALYLHDLGDINAVGADSDQDVFNMLNTLVTNHISTMDERPGVASRVVLYLNLRKKAAGGVHSNGRQVEEALNKFRVTHPDVPIFAIGSKDVIDALNTRSGALTLVDITNVLADEDPDIEKLRTAQDLLHLPKKICRVPASLRHKYCSARNPRQQSSAQTKFQGAVTPGAVQYWSYSTATFSASNNLQIKFTTNDGGNLRVCDVTGRVIGDSLAGLRCYETNAQFKTLSFNYTRPCKKGPLSCSPLTYAVIGKDENVAQINFDVSNCEGYCRNPQQIKFEVEHEGMYCAGVLSAIFSPYVLLLTALTLLRHWAS
;
A
#
# COMPACT_ATOMS: atom_id res chain seq x y z
N MET A 1 -9.13 52.20 -50.74
CA MET A 1 -9.55 51.92 -49.35
C MET A 1 -9.45 50.44 -48.93
N ALA A 2 -8.97 49.53 -49.79
CA ALA A 2 -8.85 48.08 -49.48
C ALA A 2 -7.43 47.60 -49.09
N SER A 3 -6.41 48.46 -49.08
CA SER A 3 -5.02 48.06 -48.77
C SER A 3 -4.57 48.36 -47.33
N ARG A 4 -5.41 48.96 -46.49
CA ARG A 4 -5.09 49.28 -45.08
C ARG A 4 -5.67 48.29 -44.04
N CYS A 5 -6.52 47.34 -44.44
CA CYS A 5 -7.05 46.32 -43.52
C CYS A 5 -6.18 45.06 -43.42
N THR A 6 -5.39 44.72 -44.44
CA THR A 6 -4.56 43.51 -44.44
C THR A 6 -3.27 43.64 -43.61
N TRP A 7 -2.84 44.87 -43.30
CA TRP A 7 -1.64 45.10 -42.49
C TRP A 7 -1.92 45.02 -40.98
N LYS A 8 -3.09 45.49 -40.52
CA LYS A 8 -3.50 45.38 -39.11
C LYS A 8 -3.80 43.94 -38.68
N MET A 9 -4.29 43.10 -39.59
CA MET A 9 -4.61 41.70 -39.27
C MET A 9 -3.36 40.82 -39.19
N ARG A 10 -2.31 41.11 -39.98
CA ARG A 10 -1.00 40.43 -39.84
C ARG A 10 -0.24 40.86 -38.60
N PHE A 11 -0.37 42.12 -38.16
CA PHE A 11 0.26 42.60 -36.92
C PHE A 11 -0.42 42.04 -35.66
N LEU A 12 -1.75 41.87 -35.68
CA LEU A 12 -2.48 41.18 -34.60
C LEU A 12 -2.23 39.67 -34.58
N LEU A 13 -2.08 39.02 -35.74
CA LEU A 13 -1.73 37.60 -35.79
C LEU A 13 -0.28 37.35 -35.34
N SER A 14 0.65 38.25 -35.63
CA SER A 14 2.03 38.17 -35.14
C SER A 14 2.16 38.59 -33.67
N LEU A 15 1.29 39.45 -33.12
CA LEU A 15 1.18 39.69 -31.68
C LEU A 15 0.48 38.55 -30.92
N LEU A 16 -0.44 37.80 -31.54
CA LEU A 16 -1.02 36.58 -30.96
C LEU A 16 -0.05 35.40 -31.03
N VAL A 17 0.76 35.30 -32.09
CA VAL A 17 1.82 34.28 -32.20
C VAL A 17 3.04 34.65 -31.33
N ALA A 18 3.38 35.94 -31.19
CA ALA A 18 4.41 36.41 -30.24
C ALA A 18 3.91 36.39 -28.78
N GLY A 19 2.61 36.61 -28.55
CA GLY A 19 1.96 36.46 -27.24
C GLY A 19 1.86 35.00 -26.80
N CYS A 20 1.73 34.05 -27.73
CA CYS A 20 1.90 32.62 -27.46
C CYS A 20 3.37 32.17 -27.37
N ALA A 21 4.32 32.95 -27.89
CA ALA A 21 5.76 32.70 -27.78
C ALA A 21 6.42 33.38 -26.56
N LEU A 22 5.66 34.16 -25.77
CA LEU A 22 6.04 34.53 -24.40
C LEU A 22 5.86 33.30 -23.51
N ARG A 23 6.91 32.50 -23.54
CA ARG A 23 7.18 31.30 -22.74
C ARG A 23 6.77 31.49 -21.29
N VAL A 24 5.56 31.05 -20.93
CA VAL A 24 5.40 30.39 -19.64
C VAL A 24 5.95 28.98 -19.89
N GLY A 25 7.17 28.71 -19.41
CA GLY A 25 7.70 27.34 -19.39
C GLY A 25 6.93 26.58 -18.32
N TRP A 26 6.10 25.63 -18.72
CA TRP A 26 5.24 24.93 -17.78
C TRP A 26 6.08 23.85 -17.10
N CYS A 27 6.57 24.17 -15.91
CA CYS A 27 7.35 23.30 -15.04
C CYS A 27 6.45 22.66 -13.97
N LEU A 28 7.03 21.88 -13.06
CA LEU A 28 6.34 21.36 -11.87
C LEU A 28 5.43 22.42 -11.23
N MET A 29 4.41 22.00 -10.47
CA MET A 29 3.38 22.94 -9.99
C MET A 29 4.01 24.17 -9.33
N GLY A 30 3.72 25.34 -9.89
CA GLY A 30 4.31 26.59 -9.41
C GLY A 30 3.84 26.90 -7.98
N PRO A 31 4.64 27.67 -7.20
CA PRO A 31 4.34 27.98 -5.79
C PRO A 31 2.94 28.54 -5.57
N THR A 32 2.48 29.45 -6.45
CA THR A 32 1.14 30.04 -6.36
C THR A 32 0.04 29.02 -6.57
N ALA A 33 0.14 28.18 -7.60
CA ALA A 33 -0.86 27.15 -7.89
C ALA A 33 -0.90 26.09 -6.77
N PHE A 34 0.27 25.70 -6.24
CA PHE A 34 0.37 24.82 -5.09
C PHE A 34 -0.33 25.41 -3.86
N SER A 35 -0.05 26.67 -3.57
CA SER A 35 -0.65 27.41 -2.46
C SER A 35 -2.17 27.48 -2.57
N GLU A 36 -2.69 27.88 -3.72
CA GLU A 36 -4.13 28.01 -3.96
C GLU A 36 -4.86 26.68 -3.81
N MET A 37 -4.24 25.57 -4.24
CA MET A 37 -4.84 24.25 -4.18
C MET A 37 -4.82 23.64 -2.79
N PHE A 38 -3.65 23.60 -2.13
CA PHE A 38 -3.47 22.80 -0.91
C PHE A 38 -3.56 23.59 0.38
N LYS A 39 -3.20 24.89 0.40
CA LYS A 39 -3.25 25.69 1.62
C LYS A 39 -4.64 25.69 2.30
N PRO A 40 -5.75 25.99 1.59
CA PRO A 40 -7.06 26.02 2.24
C PRO A 40 -7.57 24.63 2.65
N ARG A 41 -7.03 23.55 2.06
CA ARG A 41 -7.50 22.18 2.28
C ARG A 41 -6.70 21.44 3.36
N CYS A 42 -5.36 21.55 3.31
CA CYS A 42 -4.43 20.70 4.07
C CYS A 42 -3.73 21.39 5.23
N PHE A 43 -3.79 22.72 5.33
CA PHE A 43 -3.13 23.49 6.38
C PHE A 43 -4.04 24.23 7.38
N PRO A 44 -5.40 24.21 7.31
CA PRO A 44 -6.18 24.78 8.41
C PRO A 44 -6.01 23.89 9.67
N PRO A 45 -5.92 24.48 10.87
CA PRO A 45 -5.73 23.68 12.09
C PRO A 45 -6.96 22.89 12.49
N VAL A 46 -8.14 23.39 12.10
CA VAL A 46 -9.43 22.78 12.34
C VAL A 46 -10.26 22.91 11.07
N LYS A 47 -10.96 21.86 10.69
CA LYS A 47 -11.91 21.85 9.58
C LYS A 47 -13.16 21.09 10.01
N ASP A 48 -14.33 21.69 9.79
CA ASP A 48 -15.61 21.10 10.19
C ASP A 48 -15.65 20.67 11.68
N ASN A 49 -15.03 21.46 12.57
CA ASN A 49 -14.83 21.17 14.00
C ASN A 49 -13.90 19.98 14.34
N HIS A 50 -13.15 19.47 13.37
CA HIS A 50 -12.17 18.39 13.56
C HIS A 50 -10.74 18.95 13.50
N HIS A 51 -9.87 18.53 14.41
CA HIS A 51 -8.45 18.83 14.34
C HIS A 51 -7.82 18.06 13.19
N LEU A 52 -7.07 18.74 12.33
CA LEU A 52 -6.38 18.08 11.23
C LEU A 52 -4.98 17.64 11.64
N ARG A 53 -4.61 16.40 11.30
CA ARG A 53 -3.26 15.86 11.43
C ARG A 53 -2.70 15.67 10.03
N MET A 54 -1.64 16.40 9.69
CA MET A 54 -1.09 16.39 8.32
C MET A 54 -2.19 16.61 7.26
N GLY A 55 -3.06 17.60 7.52
CA GLY A 55 -4.18 17.97 6.66
C GLY A 55 -5.36 16.99 6.61
N GLN A 56 -5.33 15.92 7.41
CA GLN A 56 -6.34 14.85 7.40
C GLN A 56 -7.19 14.87 8.68
N GLN A 57 -8.49 14.62 8.56
CA GLN A 57 -9.36 14.37 9.71
C GLN A 57 -9.07 13.01 10.32
N LEU A 58 -8.92 11.99 9.48
CA LEU A 58 -8.45 10.67 9.88
C LEU A 58 -7.11 10.39 9.20
N PRO A 59 -5.98 10.58 9.89
CA PRO A 59 -4.68 10.48 9.24
C PRO A 59 -4.37 9.04 8.83
N ALA A 60 -3.81 8.87 7.63
CA ALA A 60 -3.20 7.64 7.17
C ALA A 60 -1.69 7.68 7.42
N GLY A 61 -1.11 6.58 7.90
CA GLY A 61 0.34 6.50 8.13
C GLY A 61 1.10 6.58 6.81
N PHE A 62 2.17 7.39 6.76
CA PHE A 62 3.10 7.55 5.65
C PHE A 62 3.97 6.31 5.46
N THR A 63 3.33 5.26 4.94
CA THR A 63 3.98 4.01 4.56
C THR A 63 3.82 3.80 3.06
N MET A 64 4.72 3.00 2.47
CA MET A 64 4.60 2.58 1.07
C MET A 64 3.24 1.91 0.79
N SER A 65 2.70 1.14 1.75
CA SER A 65 1.40 0.48 1.59
C SER A 65 0.24 1.48 1.45
N SER A 66 0.21 2.51 2.28
CA SER A 66 -0.80 3.58 2.22
C SER A 66 -0.67 4.38 0.92
N PHE A 67 0.56 4.70 0.51
CA PHE A 67 0.81 5.39 -0.76
C PHE A 67 0.31 4.59 -1.97
N LEU A 68 0.60 3.29 -2.01
CA LEU A 68 0.16 2.41 -3.10
C LEU A 68 -1.36 2.27 -3.18
N ASP A 69 -2.08 2.24 -2.05
CA ASP A 69 -3.54 2.20 -2.02
C ASP A 69 -4.15 3.47 -2.63
N LYS A 70 -3.69 4.65 -2.20
CA LYS A 70 -4.17 5.92 -2.76
C LYS A 70 -3.80 6.10 -4.23
N LEU A 71 -2.60 5.67 -4.60
CA LEU A 71 -2.15 5.69 -5.99
C LEU A 71 -3.01 4.78 -6.88
N GLN A 72 -3.31 3.56 -6.44
CA GLN A 72 -4.11 2.61 -7.21
C GLN A 72 -5.57 3.10 -7.39
N ILE A 73 -6.16 3.71 -6.36
CA ILE A 73 -7.48 4.36 -6.47
C ILE A 73 -7.44 5.45 -7.54
N LEU A 74 -6.40 6.30 -7.53
CA LEU A 74 -6.26 7.38 -8.49
C LEU A 74 -6.03 6.87 -9.92
N GLU A 75 -5.20 5.84 -10.11
CA GLU A 75 -5.00 5.17 -11.40
C GLU A 75 -6.29 4.59 -11.96
N GLN A 76 -7.08 3.90 -11.13
CA GLN A 76 -8.36 3.32 -11.54
C GLN A 76 -9.30 4.41 -12.05
N LYS A 77 -9.42 5.52 -11.31
CA LYS A 77 -10.32 6.61 -11.69
C LYS A 77 -9.86 7.37 -12.92
N LEU A 78 -8.55 7.54 -13.11
CA LEU A 78 -8.01 8.09 -14.34
C LEU A 78 -8.30 7.17 -15.53
N ALA A 79 -8.15 5.84 -15.36
CA ALA A 79 -8.47 4.88 -16.40
C ALA A 79 -9.96 4.90 -16.77
N GLU A 80 -10.86 4.98 -15.79
CA GLU A 80 -12.31 5.12 -16.01
C GLU A 80 -12.64 6.38 -16.83
N ARG A 81 -11.96 7.49 -16.58
CA ARG A 81 -12.12 8.74 -17.36
C ARG A 81 -11.47 8.67 -18.74
N ASN A 82 -10.44 7.85 -18.91
CA ASN A 82 -9.71 7.67 -20.17
C ASN A 82 -10.31 6.55 -21.05
N ASN A 83 -11.64 6.40 -21.05
CA ASN A 83 -12.35 5.35 -21.79
C ASN A 83 -11.86 3.92 -21.49
N GLY A 84 -11.38 3.67 -20.27
CA GLY A 84 -10.85 2.37 -19.85
C GLY A 84 -9.39 2.12 -20.24
N ASN A 85 -8.70 3.06 -20.89
CA ASN A 85 -7.28 2.91 -21.21
C ASN A 85 -6.44 3.06 -19.94
N ALA A 86 -5.63 2.05 -19.64
CA ALA A 86 -4.71 2.06 -18.51
C ALA A 86 -3.70 3.22 -18.62
N VAL A 87 -3.39 3.83 -17.47
CA VAL A 87 -2.38 4.88 -17.37
C VAL A 87 -1.03 4.22 -17.12
N THR A 88 -0.05 4.49 -17.99
CA THR A 88 1.29 3.91 -17.84
C THR A 88 2.01 4.44 -16.60
N ALA A 89 3.01 3.71 -16.11
CA ALA A 89 3.80 4.13 -14.95
C ALA A 89 4.46 5.50 -15.15
N ILE A 90 4.91 5.78 -16.38
CA ILE A 90 5.56 7.06 -16.72
C ILE A 90 4.53 8.19 -16.71
N ASP A 91 3.38 8.01 -17.37
CA ASP A 91 2.33 9.02 -17.43
C ASP A 91 1.77 9.32 -16.03
N MET A 92 1.60 8.28 -15.22
CA MET A 92 1.13 8.41 -13.86
C MET A 92 2.16 9.12 -12.97
N ALA A 93 3.46 8.85 -13.12
CA ALA A 93 4.50 9.58 -12.39
C ALA A 93 4.52 11.06 -12.78
N VAL A 94 4.36 11.37 -14.08
CA VAL A 94 4.21 12.76 -14.57
C VAL A 94 3.00 13.42 -13.94
N TYR A 95 1.85 12.76 -13.94
CA TYR A 95 0.63 13.25 -13.32
C TYR A 95 0.86 13.59 -11.84
N MET A 96 1.39 12.65 -11.07
CA MET A 96 1.62 12.80 -9.64
C MET A 96 2.57 13.97 -9.32
N LEU A 97 3.68 14.08 -10.06
CA LEU A 97 4.64 15.17 -9.88
C LEU A 97 4.06 16.53 -10.27
N ARG A 98 3.27 16.59 -11.33
CA ARG A 98 2.65 17.83 -11.78
C ARG A 98 1.58 18.34 -10.84
N THR A 99 1.04 17.49 -9.96
CA THR A 99 -0.06 17.88 -9.10
C THR A 99 0.27 17.93 -7.62
N PHE A 100 1.10 17.03 -7.11
CA PHE A 100 1.31 16.89 -5.66
C PHE A 100 2.73 17.25 -5.21
N PHE A 101 3.68 17.39 -6.14
CA PHE A 101 5.09 17.56 -5.81
C PHE A 101 5.50 19.04 -5.78
N HIS A 102 6.06 19.46 -4.64
CA HIS A 102 6.73 20.73 -4.48
C HIS A 102 7.72 20.62 -3.31
N ASP A 103 9.00 20.84 -3.57
CA ASP A 103 10.06 20.71 -2.55
C ASP A 103 10.27 22.03 -1.78
N ASP A 104 10.76 21.92 -0.55
CA ASP A 104 11.30 23.01 0.29
C ASP A 104 10.33 24.18 0.53
N TYR A 105 9.03 23.90 0.59
CA TYR A 105 8.02 24.95 0.76
C TYR A 105 8.01 25.55 2.17
N GLN A 106 7.88 26.88 2.24
CA GLN A 106 7.70 27.62 3.49
C GLN A 106 6.45 28.50 3.39
N TRP A 107 5.57 28.46 4.39
CA TRP A 107 4.33 29.25 4.36
C TRP A 107 4.52 30.63 4.99
N GLU A 108 4.10 31.70 4.29
CA GLU A 108 4.02 33.06 4.83
C GLU A 108 2.70 33.73 4.41
N GLY A 109 1.88 34.13 5.37
CA GLY A 109 0.55 34.73 5.09
C GLY A 109 -0.35 33.78 4.30
N LEU A 110 -0.82 34.19 3.11
CA LEU A 110 -1.67 33.41 2.19
C LEU A 110 -0.90 32.66 1.10
N GLY A 111 0.41 32.86 0.96
CA GLY A 111 1.25 32.21 -0.06
C GLY A 111 2.28 31.23 0.51
N ILE A 112 2.95 30.51 -0.38
CA ILE A 112 4.30 30.00 -0.12
C ILE A 112 5.22 31.21 -0.22
N LYS A 113 6.09 31.40 0.78
CA LYS A 113 7.23 32.30 0.68
C LYS A 113 8.15 31.71 -0.37
N ASP A 114 8.00 32.17 -1.61
CA ASP A 114 9.14 32.14 -2.53
C ASP A 114 10.28 32.76 -1.74
N VAL A 115 11.36 32.00 -1.56
CA VAL A 115 12.51 32.43 -0.78
C VAL A 115 13.14 33.61 -1.51
N ASN A 116 12.54 34.78 -1.34
CA ASN A 116 12.93 36.02 -1.94
C ASN A 116 14.18 36.44 -1.16
N ASN A 117 15.32 36.20 -1.81
CA ASN A 117 16.68 36.62 -1.45
C ASN A 117 17.47 35.85 -0.38
N ALA A 118 16.89 34.95 0.42
CA ALA A 118 17.67 34.24 1.45
C ALA A 118 18.48 33.03 0.94
N ASP A 119 17.96 32.25 -0.01
CA ASP A 119 18.67 31.11 -0.62
C ASP A 119 18.69 31.21 -2.16
N LYS A 120 19.45 32.18 -2.69
CA LYS A 120 19.77 32.29 -4.14
C LYS A 120 20.20 30.94 -4.75
N GLY A 121 20.81 30.08 -3.93
CA GLY A 121 21.11 28.67 -4.15
C GLY A 121 19.97 27.84 -4.75
N ARG A 122 18.85 27.79 -4.02
CA ARG A 122 17.73 26.88 -4.31
C ARG A 122 16.93 27.33 -5.51
N ASN A 123 16.70 28.63 -5.66
CA ASN A 123 15.99 29.18 -6.80
C ASN A 123 16.69 28.85 -8.12
N VAL A 124 18.02 28.92 -8.16
CA VAL A 124 18.81 28.55 -9.34
C VAL A 124 18.70 27.05 -9.65
N LEU A 125 18.73 26.20 -8.61
CA LEU A 125 18.54 24.75 -8.78
C LEU A 125 17.19 24.42 -9.42
N HIS A 126 16.10 25.01 -8.91
CA HIS A 126 14.77 24.83 -9.48
C HIS A 126 14.70 25.31 -10.93
N GLN A 127 15.23 26.49 -11.25
CA GLN A 127 15.23 27.01 -12.62
C GLN A 127 16.01 26.12 -13.61
N VAL A 128 17.14 25.54 -13.18
CA VAL A 128 17.90 24.61 -14.01
C VAL A 128 17.13 23.30 -14.19
N MET A 129 16.51 22.77 -13.13
CA MET A 129 15.68 21.57 -13.23
C MET A 129 14.47 21.78 -14.15
N ASP A 130 13.78 22.89 -13.98
CA ASP A 130 12.69 23.37 -14.82
C ASP A 130 13.08 23.43 -16.29
N ALA A 131 14.26 24.00 -16.58
CA ALA A 131 14.83 24.02 -17.92
C ALA A 131 15.11 22.61 -18.49
N VAL A 132 15.62 21.69 -17.67
CA VAL A 132 15.83 20.29 -18.07
C VAL A 132 14.50 19.60 -18.35
N THR A 133 13.48 19.82 -17.51
CA THR A 133 12.17 19.13 -17.57
C THR A 133 11.06 19.88 -18.31
N ALA A 134 11.37 20.98 -19.02
CA ALA A 134 10.39 21.92 -19.59
C ALA A 134 9.32 21.29 -20.52
N ASN A 135 9.55 20.07 -21.02
CA ASN A 135 8.64 19.35 -21.92
C ASN A 135 7.90 18.18 -21.26
N LEU A 136 7.98 18.01 -19.93
CA LEU A 136 7.24 16.95 -19.26
C LEU A 136 5.74 17.14 -19.49
N GLY A 137 5.00 16.10 -19.88
CA GLY A 137 3.59 16.18 -20.29
C GLY A 137 2.63 16.88 -19.30
N ARG A 138 1.44 17.26 -19.78
CA ARG A 138 0.42 17.95 -18.98
C ARG A 138 -0.50 16.95 -18.25
N PRO A 139 -0.89 17.20 -16.99
CA PRO A 139 -1.98 16.45 -16.38
C PRO A 139 -3.28 16.79 -17.12
N ILE A 140 -4.04 15.75 -17.49
CA ILE A 140 -5.25 15.88 -18.30
C ILE A 140 -6.46 16.30 -17.43
N ILE A 141 -6.43 15.99 -16.13
CA ILE A 141 -7.58 16.10 -15.21
C ILE A 141 -7.11 16.61 -13.84
N LYS A 142 -7.89 17.49 -13.19
CA LYS A 142 -7.59 17.91 -11.81
C LYS A 142 -7.91 16.77 -10.82
N PRO A 143 -7.07 16.49 -9.81
CA PRO A 143 -7.32 15.32 -8.95
C PRO A 143 -8.53 15.47 -8.03
N ASP A 144 -8.94 16.69 -7.70
CA ASP A 144 -10.17 16.89 -6.92
C ASP A 144 -11.44 16.53 -7.68
N GLU A 145 -11.39 16.54 -9.02
CA GLU A 145 -12.46 16.05 -9.90
C GLU A 145 -12.50 14.50 -10.00
N LEU A 146 -11.45 13.82 -9.52
CA LEU A 146 -11.34 12.36 -9.51
C LEU A 146 -11.73 11.77 -8.16
N LEU A 147 -11.60 12.49 -7.06
CA LEU A 147 -11.86 11.92 -5.74
C LEU A 147 -13.34 12.06 -5.36
N ASP A 148 -14.16 11.10 -5.77
CA ASP A 148 -15.61 11.11 -5.55
C ASP A 148 -16.08 11.00 -4.10
N ASP A 149 -15.31 10.41 -3.17
CA ASP A 149 -15.72 10.27 -1.76
C ASP A 149 -15.68 11.64 -1.08
N PRO A 150 -16.83 12.29 -0.84
CA PRO A 150 -16.84 13.65 -0.32
C PRO A 150 -16.36 13.70 1.14
N LEU A 151 -16.39 12.58 1.88
CA LEU A 151 -15.94 12.51 3.27
C LEU A 151 -14.41 12.41 3.36
N ARG A 152 -13.77 11.72 2.41
CA ARG A 152 -12.31 11.47 2.42
C ARG A 152 -11.53 12.18 1.32
N ARG A 153 -12.20 12.91 0.44
CA ARG A 153 -11.60 13.62 -0.70
C ARG A 153 -10.39 14.44 -0.30
N ASP A 154 -10.55 15.29 0.71
CA ASP A 154 -9.48 16.18 1.12
C ASP A 154 -8.41 15.44 1.92
N ASP A 155 -8.77 14.43 2.72
CA ASP A 155 -7.80 13.60 3.44
C ASP A 155 -6.86 12.88 2.46
N ASP A 156 -7.41 12.25 1.41
CA ASP A 156 -6.62 11.57 0.38
C ASP A 156 -5.75 12.53 -0.44
N LEU A 157 -6.26 13.73 -0.78
CA LEU A 157 -5.47 14.78 -1.45
C LEU A 157 -4.30 15.23 -0.58
N CYS A 158 -4.55 15.51 0.69
CA CYS A 158 -3.54 15.98 1.62
C CYS A 158 -2.51 14.89 1.91
N PHE A 159 -2.93 13.64 2.05
CA PHE A 159 -2.02 12.51 2.18
C PHE A 159 -1.07 12.39 0.99
N LEU A 160 -1.58 12.45 -0.25
CA LEU A 160 -0.74 12.36 -1.45
C LEU A 160 0.23 13.55 -1.55
N MET A 161 -0.22 14.75 -1.20
CA MET A 161 0.63 15.94 -1.14
C MET A 161 1.74 15.77 -0.11
N PHE A 162 1.44 15.47 1.15
CA PHE A 162 2.45 15.31 2.21
C PHE A 162 3.35 14.08 2.01
N SER A 163 2.92 13.10 1.22
CA SER A 163 3.75 11.95 0.83
C SER A 163 4.78 12.30 -0.25
N LEU A 164 4.49 13.29 -1.11
CA LEU A 164 5.29 13.61 -2.29
C LEU A 164 6.11 14.90 -2.14
N ALA A 165 5.48 15.96 -1.61
CA ALA A 165 6.13 17.22 -1.34
C ALA A 165 7.12 17.05 -0.19
N HIS A 166 8.40 17.31 -0.46
CA HIS A 166 9.44 17.19 0.55
C HIS A 166 9.71 18.53 1.21
N ASN A 167 9.90 18.53 2.53
CA ASN A 167 10.28 19.72 3.26
C ASN A 167 11.00 19.35 4.56
N ILE A 168 11.96 20.17 4.98
CA ILE A 168 12.58 20.07 6.31
C ILE A 168 12.09 21.26 7.13
N ASN A 169 11.12 20.99 7.99
CA ASN A 169 10.55 22.00 8.86
C ASN A 169 11.40 22.16 10.12
N LYS A 170 12.17 23.26 10.15
CA LYS A 170 13.01 23.68 11.28
C LYS A 170 12.30 24.59 12.28
N THR A 171 11.11 25.09 11.95
CA THR A 171 10.34 25.96 12.84
C THR A 171 9.74 25.13 13.96
N LEU A 172 10.57 24.88 14.97
CA LEU A 172 10.29 24.10 16.19
C LEU A 172 9.45 24.87 17.21
N VAL A 173 9.08 26.11 16.87
CA VAL A 173 8.26 26.99 17.70
C VAL A 173 7.23 27.66 16.81
N ARG A 174 6.25 26.88 16.35
CA ARG A 174 4.93 27.42 16.57
C ARG A 174 4.59 27.06 18.01
N HIS A 175 4.04 28.02 18.76
CA HIS A 175 3.05 27.69 19.78
C HIS A 175 1.88 27.02 19.04
N ASP A 176 2.09 25.79 18.58
CA ASP A 176 1.18 25.17 17.67
C ASP A 176 0.06 24.61 18.52
N ARG A 177 -1.16 24.97 18.13
CA ARG A 177 -2.45 24.54 18.68
C ARG A 177 -2.69 23.03 18.51
N PHE A 178 -1.64 22.24 18.50
CA PHE A 178 -1.55 20.81 18.22
C PHE A 178 -0.79 20.04 19.32
N ASP A 179 -0.27 20.73 20.34
CA ASP A 179 0.54 20.23 21.47
C ASP A 179 -0.22 19.29 22.44
N THR A 180 -1.47 18.90 22.15
CA THR A 180 -2.32 18.24 23.13
C THR A 180 -2.15 16.73 23.24
N TYR A 181 -1.43 16.03 22.35
CA TYR A 181 -1.49 14.56 22.34
C TYR A 181 -0.21 13.82 21.93
N SER A 182 0.98 14.43 22.09
CA SER A 182 2.20 13.60 22.05
C SER A 182 2.42 12.94 23.40
N VAL A 183 2.47 11.60 23.38
CA VAL A 183 2.97 10.74 24.47
C VAL A 183 4.20 11.42 25.04
N LYS A 184 4.19 11.85 26.33
CA LYS A 184 5.29 12.55 27.05
C LYS A 184 6.61 12.56 26.27
N GLU A 185 6.70 13.42 25.27
CA GLU A 185 7.86 13.42 24.40
C GLU A 185 9.00 14.06 25.19
N ASP A 186 10.18 13.46 25.10
CA ASP A 186 11.38 14.08 25.65
C ASP A 186 11.52 15.48 25.05
N ASP A 187 11.74 16.50 25.90
CA ASP A 187 11.86 17.89 25.49
C ASP A 187 12.97 18.09 24.44
N GLU A 188 13.94 17.17 24.36
CA GLU A 188 14.98 17.14 23.34
C GLU A 188 14.48 16.66 21.96
N LEU A 189 13.54 15.70 21.90
CA LEU A 189 12.95 15.21 20.64
C LEU A 189 12.06 16.27 19.98
N LYS A 190 11.41 17.12 20.78
CA LYS A 190 10.62 18.26 20.30
C LYS A 190 11.46 19.33 19.58
N LYS A 191 12.77 19.38 19.85
CA LYS A 191 13.73 20.31 19.25
C LYS A 191 14.37 19.80 17.95
N LEU A 192 13.99 18.63 17.47
CA LEU A 192 14.53 18.05 16.23
C LEU A 192 13.67 18.42 15.00
N PRO A 193 14.29 18.76 13.85
CA PRO A 193 13.55 19.09 12.64
C PRO A 193 12.64 17.94 12.19
N ARG A 194 11.46 18.29 11.68
CA ARG A 194 10.55 17.32 11.03
C ARG A 194 10.85 17.28 9.54
N GLU A 195 11.02 16.07 9.01
CA GLU A 195 11.11 15.84 7.56
C GLU A 195 9.76 15.35 7.04
N GLU A 196 9.21 16.08 6.08
CA GLU A 196 7.96 15.78 5.37
C GLU A 196 8.27 15.18 3.99
N GLY A 197 7.34 14.47 3.37
CA GLY A 197 7.59 13.78 2.10
C GLY A 197 8.41 12.49 2.24
N VAL A 198 8.36 11.86 3.41
CA VAL A 198 9.08 10.61 3.73
C VAL A 198 8.08 9.48 3.91
N LEU A 199 8.33 8.34 3.26
CA LEU A 199 7.57 7.11 3.46
C LEU A 199 8.42 6.05 4.17
N SER A 200 7.82 5.35 5.13
CA SER A 200 8.36 4.07 5.62
C SER A 200 8.16 2.99 4.57
N VAL A 201 9.24 2.38 4.10
CA VAL A 201 9.19 1.32 3.07
C VAL A 201 8.55 0.06 3.64
N THR A 202 8.91 -0.31 4.86
CA THR A 202 8.52 -1.57 5.50
C THR A 202 7.31 -1.44 6.44
N GLY A 203 6.87 -0.21 6.72
CA GLY A 203 5.89 0.06 7.78
C GLY A 203 6.43 -0.29 9.18
N ARG A 204 7.75 -0.17 9.38
CA ARG A 204 8.45 -0.44 10.64
C ARG A 204 9.33 0.75 11.06
N LYS A 205 9.70 0.76 12.34
CA LYS A 205 10.67 1.71 12.91
C LYS A 205 12.13 1.32 12.64
N ASP A 206 12.40 0.53 11.60
CA ASP A 206 13.74 0.05 11.23
C ASP A 206 14.60 1.12 10.54
N GLY A 207 14.00 2.26 10.18
CA GLY A 207 14.68 3.37 9.52
C GLY A 207 14.74 3.25 8.00
N SER A 208 14.11 2.22 7.41
CA SER A 208 13.99 2.09 5.95
C SER A 208 13.00 3.12 5.42
N VAL A 209 13.55 4.21 4.87
CA VAL A 209 12.78 5.38 4.43
C VAL A 209 13.08 5.77 2.98
N VAL A 210 12.10 6.39 2.34
CA VAL A 210 12.24 6.90 0.97
C VAL A 210 11.45 8.19 0.76
N ALA A 211 12.05 9.15 0.06
CA ALA A 211 11.36 10.28 -0.51
C ALA A 211 10.80 9.89 -1.89
N ILE A 212 9.56 9.40 -1.92
CA ILE A 212 8.96 8.81 -3.12
C ILE A 212 8.87 9.80 -4.29
N GLY A 213 8.76 11.11 -4.02
CA GLY A 213 8.81 12.15 -5.04
C GLY A 213 10.10 12.11 -5.89
N ARG A 214 11.25 11.81 -5.29
CA ARG A 214 12.52 11.62 -6.01
C ARG A 214 12.53 10.35 -6.85
N THR A 215 11.92 9.28 -6.36
CA THR A 215 11.76 8.05 -7.13
C THR A 215 10.91 8.32 -8.38
N LEU A 216 9.79 9.04 -8.21
CA LEU A 216 8.90 9.41 -9.32
C LEU A 216 9.58 10.32 -10.34
N LEU A 217 10.45 11.24 -9.90
CA LEU A 217 11.23 12.09 -10.81
C LEU A 217 12.09 11.24 -11.76
N GLY A 218 12.74 10.18 -11.26
CA GLY A 218 13.50 9.25 -12.09
C GLY A 218 12.65 8.47 -13.09
N ILE A 219 11.45 8.02 -12.69
CA ILE A 219 10.48 7.34 -13.57
C ILE A 219 9.94 8.30 -14.64
N ALA A 220 9.59 9.53 -14.27
CA ALA A 220 9.07 10.54 -15.20
C ALA A 220 10.15 11.03 -16.18
N ALA A 221 11.43 10.97 -15.80
CA ALA A 221 12.53 11.46 -16.61
C ALA A 221 12.80 10.65 -17.90
N VAL A 222 12.20 9.47 -18.05
CA VAL A 222 12.25 8.65 -19.29
C VAL A 222 11.04 8.83 -20.21
N HIS A 223 10.21 9.84 -19.92
CA HIS A 223 9.12 10.27 -20.81
C HIS A 223 9.66 10.67 -22.19
N ALA A 224 8.96 10.29 -23.26
CA ALA A 224 9.43 10.43 -24.64
C ALA A 224 9.76 11.89 -25.04
N ASP A 225 9.02 12.85 -24.46
CA ASP A 225 9.22 14.29 -24.72
C ASP A 225 10.47 14.89 -24.05
N LEU A 226 11.13 14.14 -23.17
CA LEU A 226 12.37 14.57 -22.52
C LEU A 226 13.57 14.03 -23.29
N GLN A 227 14.40 14.94 -23.77
CA GLN A 227 15.61 14.64 -24.51
C GLN A 227 16.82 15.29 -23.82
N PRO A 228 18.03 14.70 -23.95
CA PRO A 228 19.26 15.33 -23.48
C PRO A 228 19.44 16.73 -24.08
N LYS A 229 19.85 17.69 -23.24
CA LYS A 229 20.09 19.09 -23.64
C LYS A 229 21.53 19.47 -23.40
N THR A 230 22.11 20.34 -24.24
CA THR A 230 23.44 20.87 -23.97
C THR A 230 23.39 21.83 -22.78
N ILE A 231 24.50 21.97 -22.04
CA ILE A 231 24.61 22.94 -20.94
C ILE A 231 24.23 24.35 -21.44
N LYS A 232 24.72 24.74 -22.63
CA LYS A 232 24.42 26.03 -23.26
C LYS A 232 22.93 26.25 -23.50
N ASP A 233 22.20 25.23 -23.97
CA ASP A 233 20.77 25.35 -24.23
C ASP A 233 19.97 25.48 -22.94
N VAL A 234 20.38 24.78 -21.88
CA VAL A 234 19.79 24.91 -20.55
C VAL A 234 20.03 26.32 -20.00
N LEU A 235 21.27 26.81 -20.03
CA LEU A 235 21.59 28.17 -19.54
C LEU A 235 20.81 29.27 -20.28
N LYS A 236 20.59 29.14 -21.60
CA LYS A 236 19.76 30.08 -22.38
C LYS A 236 18.29 30.13 -21.94
N SER A 237 17.81 29.07 -21.27
CA SER A 237 16.43 28.99 -20.77
C SER A 237 16.28 29.42 -19.32
N VAL A 238 17.39 29.57 -18.58
CA VAL A 238 17.38 30.08 -17.20
C VAL A 238 17.28 31.61 -17.22
N PRO A 239 16.29 32.21 -16.53
CA PRO A 239 16.17 33.67 -16.46
C PRO A 239 17.43 34.34 -15.89
N SER A 240 17.80 35.50 -16.42
CA SER A 240 18.88 36.35 -15.88
C SER A 240 20.30 35.78 -15.97
N VAL A 241 20.53 34.72 -16.74
CA VAL A 241 21.86 34.16 -17.00
C VAL A 241 22.37 34.61 -18.37
N ASN A 242 23.54 35.26 -18.39
CA ASN A 242 24.27 35.53 -19.63
C ASN A 242 25.22 34.37 -19.90
N VAL A 243 25.04 33.68 -21.04
CA VAL A 243 25.91 32.56 -21.42
C VAL A 243 27.28 33.09 -21.82
N GLU A 244 28.30 32.80 -21.02
CA GLU A 244 29.69 33.19 -21.26
C GLU A 244 30.29 32.38 -22.43
N ASP A 245 31.16 33.01 -23.22
CA ASP A 245 31.97 32.31 -24.22
C ASP A 245 33.00 31.41 -23.50
N GLY A 246 32.97 30.10 -23.79
CA GLY A 246 33.88 29.11 -23.17
C GLY A 246 33.24 28.11 -22.21
N VAL A 247 31.91 28.14 -22.01
CA VAL A 247 31.17 27.09 -21.28
C VAL A 247 31.33 25.74 -21.99
N SER A 248 31.53 24.67 -21.21
CA SER A 248 31.63 23.29 -21.67
C SER A 248 30.50 22.86 -22.62
N ASP A 249 30.85 22.05 -23.62
CA ASP A 249 29.91 21.43 -24.58
C ASP A 249 29.23 20.17 -24.02
N GLY A 250 29.27 19.97 -22.70
CA GLY A 250 28.61 18.84 -22.03
C GLY A 250 27.10 18.82 -22.25
N THR A 251 26.51 17.64 -22.03
CA THR A 251 25.06 17.40 -22.12
C THR A 251 24.51 16.97 -20.76
N LEU A 252 23.28 17.41 -20.48
CA LEU A 252 22.47 16.99 -19.34
C LEU A 252 21.40 16.04 -19.84
N HIS A 253 21.49 14.80 -19.37
CA HIS A 253 20.47 13.79 -19.61
C HIS A 253 19.43 13.85 -18.48
N PRO A 254 18.12 13.99 -18.79
CA PRO A 254 17.07 14.23 -17.82
C PRO A 254 17.04 13.25 -16.65
N LEU A 255 17.23 11.94 -16.92
CA LEU A 255 17.27 10.91 -15.88
C LEU A 255 18.29 11.18 -14.76
N TYR A 256 19.54 11.50 -15.12
CA TYR A 256 20.57 11.76 -14.11
C TYR A 256 20.35 13.11 -13.44
N ALA A 257 19.96 14.12 -14.20
CA ALA A 257 19.63 15.44 -13.68
C ALA A 257 18.51 15.39 -12.62
N ALA A 258 17.41 14.69 -12.91
CA ALA A 258 16.24 14.57 -12.04
C ALA A 258 16.48 13.71 -10.78
N THR A 259 17.54 12.92 -10.77
CA THR A 259 17.90 12.02 -9.65
C THR A 259 19.13 12.53 -8.92
N LEU A 260 20.27 11.82 -9.01
CA LEU A 260 21.48 12.14 -8.24
C LEU A 260 22.20 13.41 -8.72
N GLY A 261 22.02 13.80 -9.98
CA GLY A 261 22.61 15.00 -10.56
C GLY A 261 22.23 16.25 -9.78
N SER A 262 20.94 16.58 -9.74
CA SER A 262 20.45 17.75 -8.99
C SER A 262 20.72 17.64 -7.49
N LEU A 263 20.54 16.46 -6.89
CA LEU A 263 20.74 16.26 -5.46
C LEU A 263 22.19 16.49 -5.03
N LEU A 264 23.15 15.80 -5.67
CA LEU A 264 24.56 15.87 -5.28
C LEU A 264 25.23 17.15 -5.76
N ALA A 265 24.95 17.60 -6.98
CA ALA A 265 25.48 18.86 -7.48
C ALA A 265 24.93 20.05 -6.68
N GLY A 266 23.62 20.06 -6.40
CA GLY A 266 22.98 21.06 -5.56
C GLY A 266 23.64 21.14 -4.19
N ALA A 267 23.69 20.02 -3.46
CA ALA A 267 24.31 19.97 -2.13
C ALA A 267 25.79 20.39 -2.14
N SER A 268 26.55 20.02 -3.18
CA SER A 268 27.97 20.37 -3.30
C SER A 268 28.24 21.87 -3.45
N LEU A 269 27.27 22.61 -4.01
CA LEU A 269 27.42 24.03 -4.31
C LEU A 269 26.71 24.94 -3.31
N THR A 270 25.67 24.45 -2.63
CA THR A 270 24.87 25.25 -1.68
C THR A 270 25.30 25.08 -0.22
N VAL A 271 25.95 23.97 0.15
CA VAL A 271 26.29 23.67 1.56
C VAL A 271 27.80 23.70 1.77
N PRO A 272 28.31 24.39 2.81
CA PRO A 272 29.72 24.34 3.18
C PRO A 272 30.20 22.92 3.50
N ARG A 273 31.44 22.58 3.13
CA ARG A 273 31.98 21.22 3.26
C ARG A 273 31.92 20.61 4.69
N PRO A 274 32.27 21.33 5.77
CA PRO A 274 32.19 20.77 7.12
C PRO A 274 30.75 20.37 7.47
N GLU A 275 29.79 21.26 7.23
CA GLU A 275 28.37 21.01 7.45
C GLU A 275 27.87 19.83 6.62
N LEU A 276 28.26 19.77 5.33
CA LEU A 276 27.84 18.71 4.42
C LEU A 276 28.28 17.31 4.88
N ARG A 277 29.45 17.18 5.50
CA ARG A 277 29.96 15.90 6.00
C ARG A 277 29.08 15.34 7.14
N ASP A 278 28.57 16.24 7.97
CA ASP A 278 27.78 15.89 9.15
C ASP A 278 26.31 15.71 8.78
N SER A 279 25.81 16.50 7.82
CA SER A 279 24.39 16.55 7.48
C SER A 279 23.96 15.67 6.29
N MET A 280 24.87 15.30 5.38
CA MET A 280 24.53 14.43 4.24
C MET A 280 24.19 13.01 4.71
N GLY A 281 23.08 12.49 4.20
CA GLY A 281 22.57 11.18 4.59
C GLY A 281 22.09 11.14 6.03
N MET A 282 21.72 12.29 6.60
CA MET A 282 21.12 12.36 7.93
C MET A 282 19.89 11.44 7.99
N LYS A 283 19.85 10.65 9.07
CA LYS A 283 18.76 9.73 9.38
C LYS A 283 17.80 10.40 10.35
N GLY A 284 16.66 9.75 10.55
CA GLY A 284 15.65 10.15 11.52
C GLY A 284 14.88 8.96 12.07
N LYS A 285 13.87 9.26 12.87
CA LYS A 285 13.04 8.29 13.59
C LYS A 285 11.56 8.65 13.50
N TRP A 286 10.73 7.62 13.47
CA TRP A 286 9.28 7.73 13.57
C TRP A 286 8.85 7.82 15.03
N LEU A 287 8.05 8.82 15.36
CA LEU A 287 7.64 9.10 16.74
C LEU A 287 6.54 8.14 17.21
N GLU A 288 5.42 8.07 16.50
CA GLU A 288 4.22 7.40 17.00
C GLU A 288 4.31 5.86 16.87
N ASN A 289 3.61 5.15 17.76
CA ASN A 289 3.52 3.68 17.72
C ASN A 289 2.37 3.27 16.81
N GLY A 290 2.64 2.32 15.92
CA GLY A 290 1.72 1.82 14.90
C GLY A 290 1.16 2.81 13.87
N CYS A 291 1.45 4.11 13.99
CA CYS A 291 1.03 5.15 13.06
C CYS A 291 2.26 5.97 12.62
N PHE A 292 2.53 6.07 11.31
CA PHE A 292 3.74 6.72 10.81
C PHE A 292 3.41 8.12 10.33
N LEU A 293 3.32 9.13 11.22
CA LEU A 293 2.96 10.50 10.81
C LEU A 293 4.13 11.45 10.86
N GLU A 294 4.95 11.38 11.91
CA GLU A 294 6.07 12.29 12.07
C GLU A 294 7.42 11.57 12.00
N TYR A 295 8.23 11.98 11.04
CA TYR A 295 9.63 11.60 10.92
C TYR A 295 10.53 12.75 11.38
N LYS A 296 11.26 12.54 12.48
CA LYS A 296 12.17 13.53 13.07
C LYS A 296 13.61 13.18 12.75
N LEU A 297 14.38 14.14 12.25
CA LEU A 297 15.80 13.96 11.94
C LEU A 297 16.63 13.87 13.22
N ASP A 298 17.75 13.15 13.19
CA ASP A 298 18.65 13.00 14.34
C ASP A 298 19.39 14.30 14.73
N GLY A 299 19.30 15.35 13.91
CA GLY A 299 19.90 16.66 14.18
C GLY A 299 19.41 17.75 13.24
N ASP A 300 19.89 18.98 13.44
CA ASP A 300 19.62 20.07 12.50
C ASP A 300 20.44 19.90 11.22
N THR A 301 19.84 20.23 10.08
CA THR A 301 20.47 20.10 8.76
C THR A 301 20.11 21.26 7.85
N ASN A 302 21.11 21.87 7.21
CA ASN A 302 20.91 22.86 6.15
C ASN A 302 20.82 22.22 4.75
N THR A 303 21.00 20.90 4.65
CA THR A 303 20.90 20.16 3.38
C THR A 303 19.58 19.43 3.27
N SER A 304 19.01 19.44 2.06
CA SER A 304 17.93 18.53 1.65
C SER A 304 18.44 17.14 1.24
N CYS A 305 19.75 16.88 1.32
CA CYS A 305 20.36 15.58 1.02
C CYS A 305 20.31 14.62 2.22
N THR A 306 19.11 14.36 2.75
CA THR A 306 18.84 13.37 3.81
C THR A 306 18.91 11.94 3.29
N LEU A 307 18.86 10.95 4.18
CA LEU A 307 18.82 9.54 3.78
C LEU A 307 17.61 9.25 2.86
N ALA A 308 16.41 9.75 3.20
CA ALA A 308 15.19 9.51 2.41
C ALA A 308 15.31 10.08 0.98
N GLN A 309 15.92 11.25 0.83
CA GLN A 309 16.16 11.88 -0.47
C GLN A 309 17.21 11.12 -1.30
N ILE A 310 18.28 10.65 -0.66
CA ILE A 310 19.29 9.80 -1.30
C ILE A 310 18.69 8.48 -1.78
N THR A 311 17.96 7.76 -0.93
CA THR A 311 17.34 6.48 -1.30
C THR A 311 16.33 6.67 -2.42
N GLY A 312 15.50 7.70 -2.37
CA GLY A 312 14.55 8.03 -3.43
C GLY A 312 15.22 8.36 -4.77
N ALA A 313 16.31 9.14 -4.74
CA ALA A 313 17.06 9.46 -5.96
C ALA A 313 17.76 8.24 -6.57
N ILE A 314 18.31 7.34 -5.74
CA ILE A 314 18.90 6.08 -6.20
C ILE A 314 17.83 5.17 -6.80
N ASP A 315 16.69 5.01 -6.12
CA ASP A 315 15.58 4.18 -6.58
C ASP A 315 15.00 4.70 -7.89
N GLY A 316 14.84 6.03 -8.00
CA GLY A 316 14.43 6.70 -9.24
C GLY A 316 15.39 6.47 -10.40
N LEU A 317 16.71 6.49 -10.14
CA LEU A 317 17.71 6.21 -11.17
C LEU A 317 17.67 4.75 -11.62
N ILE A 318 17.56 3.81 -10.68
CA ILE A 318 17.44 2.37 -10.95
C ILE A 318 16.18 2.07 -11.77
N LEU A 319 15.02 2.56 -11.34
CA LEU A 319 13.75 2.34 -12.01
C LEU A 319 13.66 3.06 -13.36
N GLY A 320 14.17 4.28 -13.45
CA GLY A 320 14.24 5.02 -14.71
C GLY A 320 15.10 4.29 -15.75
N LYS A 321 16.30 3.81 -15.38
CA LYS A 321 17.14 2.99 -16.28
C LYS A 321 16.42 1.72 -16.73
N ALA A 322 15.75 1.03 -15.81
CA ALA A 322 15.02 -0.19 -16.14
C ALA A 322 13.82 0.05 -17.06
N LEU A 323 13.07 1.13 -16.88
CA LEU A 323 11.98 1.50 -17.80
C LEU A 323 12.52 1.88 -19.19
N ASP A 324 13.74 2.42 -19.26
CA ASP A 324 14.39 2.71 -20.54
C ASP A 324 14.80 1.43 -21.28
N GLU A 325 15.34 0.46 -20.54
CA GLU A 325 15.81 -0.82 -21.07
C GLU A 325 14.67 -1.81 -21.38
N PHE A 326 13.71 -1.97 -20.46
CA PHE A 326 12.66 -3.00 -20.52
C PHE A 326 11.33 -2.41 -20.99
N GLN A 327 11.10 -2.44 -22.30
CA GLN A 327 9.89 -1.89 -22.93
C GLN A 327 8.57 -2.45 -22.36
N LEU A 328 8.55 -3.72 -21.92
CA LEU A 328 7.38 -4.33 -21.28
C LEU A 328 7.02 -3.67 -19.94
N MET A 329 7.98 -3.13 -19.19
CA MET A 329 7.68 -2.43 -17.94
C MET A 329 6.99 -1.08 -18.19
N ARG A 330 7.17 -0.48 -19.37
CA ARG A 330 6.55 0.80 -19.72
C ARG A 330 5.02 0.70 -19.83
N THR A 331 4.46 -0.50 -20.01
CA THR A 331 3.01 -0.70 -20.12
C THR A 331 2.35 -0.98 -18.76
N TRP A 332 3.11 -1.11 -17.69
CA TRP A 332 2.58 -1.38 -16.35
C TRP A 332 2.11 -0.09 -15.68
N ASN A 333 1.13 -0.22 -14.78
CA ASN A 333 0.73 0.86 -13.87
C ASN A 333 1.88 1.20 -12.90
N LEU A 334 1.92 2.44 -12.42
CA LEU A 334 2.94 2.89 -11.46
C LEU A 334 2.82 2.14 -10.14
N SER A 335 1.59 1.92 -9.66
CA SER A 335 1.35 1.14 -8.43
C SER A 335 1.95 -0.28 -8.53
N THR A 336 1.87 -0.94 -9.69
CA THR A 336 2.47 -2.26 -9.94
C THR A 336 3.99 -2.21 -9.90
N VAL A 337 4.61 -1.24 -10.59
CA VAL A 337 6.08 -1.08 -10.61
C VAL A 337 6.62 -0.85 -9.21
N LEU A 338 6.02 0.08 -8.45
CA LEU A 338 6.45 0.42 -7.10
C LEU A 338 6.19 -0.74 -6.11
N ARG A 339 5.05 -1.42 -6.20
CA ARG A 339 4.71 -2.58 -5.35
C ARG A 339 5.69 -3.72 -5.52
N LEU A 340 6.13 -3.99 -6.75
CA LEU A 340 7.13 -5.02 -7.02
C LEU A 340 8.52 -4.59 -6.54
N TYR A 341 8.95 -3.36 -6.84
CA TYR A 341 10.27 -2.87 -6.48
C TYR A 341 10.48 -2.75 -4.95
N TYR A 342 9.50 -2.19 -4.24
CA TYR A 342 9.51 -2.11 -2.78
C TYR A 342 9.04 -3.41 -2.11
N GLY A 343 8.66 -4.42 -2.89
CA GLY A 343 8.36 -5.76 -2.39
C GLY A 343 9.63 -6.61 -2.19
N PRO A 344 9.55 -7.65 -1.34
CA PRO A 344 10.68 -8.54 -1.06
C PRO A 344 11.12 -9.35 -2.29
N LYS A 345 10.18 -9.65 -3.20
CA LYS A 345 10.44 -10.45 -4.41
C LYS A 345 11.04 -9.66 -5.57
N GLY A 346 10.84 -8.34 -5.61
CA GLY A 346 11.34 -7.50 -6.69
C GLY A 346 10.70 -7.73 -8.05
N ILE A 347 11.19 -6.99 -9.03
CA ILE A 347 10.86 -7.15 -10.45
C ILE A 347 11.87 -8.12 -11.06
N ALA A 348 11.40 -9.24 -11.58
CA ALA A 348 12.25 -10.16 -12.34
C ALA A 348 12.54 -9.61 -13.75
N THR A 349 13.82 -9.32 -14.05
CA THR A 349 14.27 -8.80 -15.34
C THR A 349 15.27 -9.77 -15.98
N GLY A 350 14.78 -10.82 -16.66
CA GLY A 350 15.63 -11.78 -17.38
C GLY A 350 16.55 -12.64 -16.49
N ALA A 351 17.59 -13.22 -17.09
CA ALA A 351 18.45 -14.23 -16.46
C ALA A 351 19.12 -13.71 -15.17
N SER A 352 18.57 -14.10 -14.01
CA SER A 352 19.12 -14.00 -12.65
C SER A 352 19.21 -12.62 -11.97
N GLN A 353 18.78 -11.53 -12.61
CA GLN A 353 18.75 -10.21 -11.96
C GLN A 353 17.34 -9.86 -11.48
N THR A 354 17.21 -9.73 -10.15
CA THR A 354 15.99 -9.26 -9.49
C THR A 354 16.19 -7.81 -9.06
N MET A 355 15.28 -6.94 -9.47
CA MET A 355 15.28 -5.52 -9.09
C MET A 355 14.39 -5.28 -7.87
N THR A 356 14.98 -4.97 -6.73
CA THR A 356 14.27 -4.66 -5.49
C THR A 356 15.07 -3.68 -4.66
N HIS A 357 14.39 -2.89 -3.82
CA HIS A 357 15.00 -2.04 -2.81
C HIS A 357 15.95 -2.82 -1.87
N CYS A 358 15.66 -4.11 -1.61
CA CYS A 358 16.54 -4.99 -0.83
C CYS A 358 17.93 -5.17 -1.43
N LYS A 359 18.05 -5.03 -2.76
CA LYS A 359 19.30 -5.09 -3.52
C LYS A 359 19.75 -3.71 -4.00
N ARG A 360 19.18 -2.61 -3.45
CA ARG A 360 19.50 -1.23 -3.88
C ARG A 360 20.99 -0.97 -3.95
N ARG A 361 21.75 -1.36 -2.92
CA ARG A 361 23.21 -1.17 -2.88
C ARG A 361 23.93 -1.91 -4.02
N GLU A 362 23.54 -3.14 -4.30
CA GLU A 362 24.12 -3.94 -5.39
C GLU A 362 23.78 -3.31 -6.76
N LEU A 363 22.50 -2.97 -6.97
CA LEU A 363 21.99 -2.37 -8.20
C LEU A 363 22.65 -1.02 -8.46
N PHE A 364 22.72 -0.17 -7.44
CA PHE A 364 23.38 1.13 -7.53
C PHE A 364 24.90 1.00 -7.71
N GLY A 365 25.54 0.01 -7.08
CA GLY A 365 26.97 -0.26 -7.23
C GLY A 365 27.37 -0.37 -8.71
N ARG A 366 26.58 -1.11 -9.50
CA ARG A 366 26.79 -1.28 -10.96
C ARG A 366 26.64 0.04 -11.74
N LEU A 367 25.71 0.90 -11.35
CA LEU A 367 25.50 2.21 -11.97
C LEU A 367 26.58 3.22 -11.55
N SER A 368 27.01 3.16 -10.29
CA SER A 368 27.98 4.08 -9.69
C SER A 368 29.40 3.93 -10.24
N THR A 369 29.73 2.76 -10.78
CA THR A 369 31.00 2.51 -11.48
C THR A 369 31.02 3.06 -12.91
N SER A 370 29.87 3.50 -13.44
CA SER A 370 29.82 4.11 -14.76
C SER A 370 30.45 5.51 -14.73
N ARG A 371 31.31 5.80 -15.72
CA ARG A 371 31.82 7.17 -15.92
C ARG A 371 30.67 8.15 -16.25
N GLU A 372 29.64 7.65 -16.92
CA GLU A 372 28.48 8.42 -17.34
C GLU A 372 27.77 9.11 -16.17
N LEU A 373 27.47 8.40 -15.07
CA LEU A 373 26.83 9.03 -13.91
C LEU A 373 27.69 10.17 -13.34
N ARG A 374 29.00 9.94 -13.23
CA ARG A 374 29.93 10.94 -12.70
C ARG A 374 29.99 12.18 -13.58
N ASP A 375 30.14 11.99 -14.89
CA ASP A 375 30.17 13.08 -15.87
C ASP A 375 28.85 13.88 -15.86
N GLN A 376 27.71 13.22 -15.67
CA GLN A 376 26.40 13.87 -15.59
C GLN A 376 26.25 14.72 -14.32
N ILE A 377 26.76 14.28 -13.17
CA ILE A 377 26.76 15.09 -11.95
C ILE A 377 27.68 16.31 -12.12
N ASP A 378 28.86 16.11 -12.71
CA ASP A 378 29.81 17.22 -12.97
C ASP A 378 29.20 18.23 -13.95
N ASN A 379 28.57 17.79 -15.05
CA ASN A 379 27.88 18.67 -16.01
C ASN A 379 26.75 19.46 -15.36
N PHE A 380 25.98 18.82 -14.47
CA PHE A 380 24.90 19.50 -13.75
C PHE A 380 25.47 20.57 -12.81
N ALA A 381 26.56 20.27 -12.09
CA ALA A 381 27.24 21.24 -11.22
C ALA A 381 27.85 22.41 -12.01
N ILE A 382 28.43 22.17 -13.17
CA ILE A 382 28.91 23.23 -14.08
C ILE A 382 27.75 24.14 -14.47
N THR A 383 26.61 23.56 -14.83
CA THR A 383 25.41 24.32 -15.19
C THR A 383 24.98 25.22 -14.03
N LEU A 384 24.86 24.68 -12.81
CA LEU A 384 24.52 25.45 -11.62
C LEU A 384 25.55 26.56 -11.31
N ALA A 385 26.84 26.27 -11.48
CA ALA A 385 27.91 27.24 -11.25
C ALA A 385 27.79 28.44 -12.19
N HIS A 386 27.53 28.21 -13.49
CA HIS A 386 27.31 29.26 -14.48
C HIS A 386 25.94 29.95 -14.33
N SER A 387 24.93 29.28 -13.77
CA SER A 387 23.65 29.89 -13.42
C SER A 387 23.71 30.81 -12.18
N GLY A 388 24.89 31.02 -11.61
CA GLY A 388 25.12 32.04 -10.58
C GLY A 388 25.31 31.51 -9.16
N LEU A 389 25.49 30.19 -8.97
CA LEU A 389 25.88 29.61 -7.68
C LEU A 389 27.37 29.77 -7.36
N VAL A 390 28.20 29.98 -8.38
CA VAL A 390 29.61 30.31 -8.21
C VAL A 390 29.85 31.69 -8.82
N THR A 391 30.24 32.65 -7.99
CA THR A 391 30.45 34.05 -8.39
C THR A 391 31.85 34.51 -8.03
N GLY A 392 32.39 35.48 -8.77
CA GLY A 392 33.69 36.11 -8.47
C GLY A 392 34.92 35.24 -8.74
N VAL A 393 34.79 34.10 -9.43
CA VAL A 393 35.90 33.20 -9.76
C VAL A 393 35.96 32.93 -11.28
N PRO A 394 37.13 33.06 -11.93
CA PRO A 394 37.25 32.87 -13.39
C PRO A 394 37.17 31.40 -13.84
N LYS A 395 37.51 30.43 -12.97
CA LYS A 395 37.51 28.99 -13.27
C LYS A 395 36.32 28.28 -12.60
N LYS A 396 35.09 28.69 -12.95
CA LYS A 396 33.86 28.16 -12.34
C LYS A 396 33.72 26.64 -12.49
N GLU A 397 34.09 26.10 -13.66
CA GLU A 397 34.00 24.65 -13.93
C GLU A 397 34.93 23.83 -13.03
N ASP A 398 36.18 24.27 -12.85
CA ASP A 398 37.16 23.58 -12.01
C ASP A 398 36.68 23.52 -10.55
N VAL A 399 36.15 24.64 -10.04
CA VAL A 399 35.57 24.71 -8.69
C VAL A 399 34.36 23.79 -8.54
N ALA A 400 33.48 23.73 -9.55
CA ALA A 400 32.32 22.86 -9.52
C ALA A 400 32.75 21.38 -9.45
N LYS A 401 33.64 20.94 -10.33
CA LYS A 401 34.15 19.56 -10.36
C LYS A 401 34.85 19.18 -9.05
N GLU A 402 35.67 20.07 -8.49
CA GLU A 402 36.34 19.81 -7.21
C GLU A 402 35.34 19.61 -6.08
N ARG A 403 34.31 20.47 -5.97
CA ARG A 403 33.27 20.35 -4.93
C ARG A 403 32.45 19.08 -5.08
N VAL A 404 32.10 18.68 -6.31
CA VAL A 404 31.40 17.43 -6.58
C VAL A 404 32.30 16.22 -6.26
N ALA A 405 33.60 16.28 -6.55
CA ALA A 405 34.53 15.19 -6.23
C ALA A 405 34.60 14.95 -4.72
N ASN A 406 34.68 16.02 -3.93
CA ASN A 406 34.64 15.94 -2.48
C ASN A 406 33.30 15.40 -1.96
N THR A 407 32.19 15.89 -2.50
CA THR A 407 30.83 15.49 -2.13
C THR A 407 30.56 14.01 -2.42
N TRP A 408 31.04 13.53 -3.57
CA TRP A 408 30.92 12.14 -3.98
C TRP A 408 31.63 11.18 -3.02
N ASN A 409 32.81 11.55 -2.53
CA ASN A 409 33.52 10.74 -1.54
C ASN A 409 32.74 10.64 -0.22
N ILE A 410 32.10 11.74 0.22
CA ILE A 410 31.22 11.74 1.40
C ILE A 410 30.02 10.81 1.14
N PHE A 411 29.33 11.00 0.01
CA PHE A 411 28.18 10.21 -0.39
C PHE A 411 28.49 8.69 -0.42
N GLN A 412 29.59 8.29 -1.05
CA GLN A 412 30.01 6.88 -1.09
C GLN A 412 30.29 6.33 0.31
N SER A 413 30.89 7.12 1.21
CA SER A 413 31.12 6.69 2.59
C SER A 413 29.81 6.47 3.35
N LYS A 414 28.80 7.33 3.16
CA LYS A 414 27.50 7.25 3.84
C LYS A 414 26.64 6.11 3.32
N LEU A 415 26.70 5.81 2.03
CA LEU A 415 26.05 4.61 1.46
C LEU A 415 26.64 3.29 1.97
N GLY A 416 27.88 3.32 2.45
CA GLY A 416 28.52 2.17 3.09
C GLY A 416 27.81 1.71 4.37
N ASP A 417 27.15 2.63 5.08
CA ASP A 417 26.45 2.45 6.36
C ASP A 417 24.94 2.16 6.21
N ASP A 418 24.44 2.01 4.98
CA ASP A 418 23.04 1.68 4.73
C ASP A 418 22.74 0.22 5.08
N ARG A 419 21.78 0.02 5.99
CA ARG A 419 21.45 -1.28 6.61
C ARG A 419 20.23 -1.96 5.99
N ASP A 420 19.62 -1.39 4.94
CA ASP A 420 18.44 -1.98 4.29
C ASP A 420 18.65 -3.43 3.84
N SER A 421 19.89 -3.82 3.53
CA SER A 421 20.27 -5.20 3.18
C SER A 421 20.40 -6.20 4.35
N GLN A 422 20.33 -5.76 5.60
CA GLN A 422 20.54 -6.59 6.79
C GLN A 422 19.25 -6.96 7.54
N ASN A 423 18.08 -6.43 7.14
CA ASN A 423 16.81 -6.76 7.78
C ASN A 423 16.22 -8.04 7.17
N SER A 424 16.51 -9.20 7.77
CA SER A 424 16.05 -10.53 7.30
C SER A 424 14.54 -10.64 7.13
N ASP A 425 13.79 -9.85 7.89
CA ASP A 425 12.33 -9.93 7.95
C ASP A 425 11.63 -9.06 6.90
N ALA A 426 12.33 -8.06 6.33
CA ALA A 426 11.83 -7.24 5.22
C ALA A 426 12.44 -7.68 3.88
N CYS A 427 13.68 -8.16 3.91
CA CYS A 427 14.47 -8.60 2.77
C CYS A 427 14.92 -10.05 2.97
N PRO A 428 14.02 -11.04 2.79
CA PRO A 428 14.35 -12.45 2.99
C PRO A 428 15.38 -12.93 1.96
N VAL A 429 16.39 -13.67 2.43
CA VAL A 429 17.56 -14.08 1.62
C VAL A 429 17.31 -15.39 0.85
N SER A 430 16.32 -16.19 1.25
CA SER A 430 15.99 -17.47 0.60
C SER A 430 14.52 -17.83 0.74
N VAL A 431 13.95 -18.48 -0.28
CA VAL A 431 12.61 -19.07 -0.25
C VAL A 431 12.74 -20.53 0.16
N ASN A 432 12.09 -20.94 1.24
CA ASN A 432 11.94 -22.36 1.58
C ASN A 432 10.65 -22.88 0.91
N GLU A 433 10.77 -23.74 -0.09
CA GLU A 433 9.60 -24.29 -0.81
C GLU A 433 8.63 -25.08 0.08
N ASN A 434 9.09 -25.59 1.24
CA ASN A 434 8.24 -26.29 2.19
C ASN A 434 7.61 -25.35 3.24
N GLU A 435 8.07 -24.11 3.31
CA GLU A 435 7.53 -23.03 4.14
C GLU A 435 7.35 -21.75 3.28
N PRO A 436 6.53 -21.82 2.22
CA PRO A 436 6.34 -20.70 1.30
C PRO A 436 5.68 -19.52 2.00
N GLU A 437 5.96 -18.31 1.49
CA GLU A 437 5.33 -17.09 2.00
C GLU A 437 3.83 -17.11 1.71
N CYS A 438 3.00 -16.86 2.72
CA CYS A 438 1.56 -16.89 2.53
C CYS A 438 1.04 -15.57 1.92
N GLU A 439 0.12 -15.66 0.96
CA GLU A 439 -0.52 -14.51 0.33
C GLU A 439 -2.01 -14.71 0.02
N THR A 440 -2.68 -15.65 0.72
CA THR A 440 -4.11 -15.92 0.56
C THR A 440 -4.92 -14.62 0.59
N PRO A 441 -5.79 -14.37 -0.40
CA PRO A 441 -6.68 -13.22 -0.39
C PRO A 441 -7.50 -13.19 0.90
N THR A 442 -7.43 -12.08 1.66
CA THR A 442 -8.04 -11.97 2.99
C THR A 442 -8.76 -10.63 3.16
N ASP A 443 -10.00 -10.68 3.63
CA ASP A 443 -10.79 -9.55 4.14
C ASP A 443 -10.74 -9.58 5.68
N LEU A 444 -9.92 -8.69 6.24
CA LEU A 444 -9.71 -8.56 7.68
C LEU A 444 -10.71 -7.56 8.27
N LEU A 445 -11.63 -8.06 9.09
CA LEU A 445 -12.66 -7.27 9.78
C LEU A 445 -12.20 -7.01 11.21
N VAL A 446 -11.81 -5.78 11.51
CA VAL A 446 -11.25 -5.42 12.81
C VAL A 446 -12.28 -4.65 13.64
N VAL A 447 -12.62 -5.18 14.81
CA VAL A 447 -13.48 -4.51 15.78
C VAL A 447 -12.61 -3.93 16.89
N LEU A 448 -12.51 -2.60 16.93
CA LEU A 448 -11.74 -1.87 17.94
C LEU A 448 -12.38 -1.96 19.32
N ASP A 449 -11.54 -1.99 20.36
CA ASP A 449 -12.01 -1.72 21.71
C ASP A 449 -12.32 -0.22 21.83
N THR A 450 -13.61 0.04 22.03
CA THR A 450 -14.22 1.37 22.07
C THR A 450 -14.81 1.66 23.46
N SER A 451 -14.44 0.86 24.46
CA SER A 451 -14.78 1.10 25.86
C SER A 451 -14.20 2.43 26.33
N THR A 452 -14.91 3.09 27.25
CA THR A 452 -14.54 4.42 27.74
C THR A 452 -13.17 4.44 28.43
N ASP A 453 -12.76 3.33 29.05
CA ASP A 453 -11.45 3.20 29.69
C ASP A 453 -10.31 2.95 28.70
N VAL A 454 -10.61 2.64 27.43
CA VAL A 454 -9.64 2.54 26.34
C VAL A 454 -9.58 3.84 25.55
N VAL A 455 -10.72 4.40 25.17
CA VAL A 455 -10.77 5.61 24.33
C VAL A 455 -10.18 6.85 25.04
N ASN A 456 -10.35 6.93 26.36
CA ASN A 456 -9.84 8.04 27.16
C ASN A 456 -8.40 7.83 27.67
N ASP A 457 -7.78 6.69 27.35
CA ASP A 457 -6.45 6.30 27.82
C ASP A 457 -5.48 6.29 26.63
N GLU A 458 -4.54 7.24 26.63
CA GLU A 458 -3.56 7.39 25.53
C GLU A 458 -2.68 6.16 25.35
N GLU A 459 -2.32 5.48 26.43
CA GLU A 459 -1.42 4.33 26.36
C GLU A 459 -2.14 3.10 25.83
N LYS A 460 -3.41 2.90 26.20
CA LYS A 460 -4.23 1.84 25.60
C LYS A 460 -4.57 2.12 24.14
N LYS A 461 -4.75 3.38 23.73
CA LYS A 461 -4.88 3.74 22.30
C LYS A 461 -3.58 3.46 21.54
N ALA A 462 -2.43 3.84 22.10
CA ALA A 462 -1.12 3.54 21.53
C ALA A 462 -0.88 2.03 21.43
N LEU A 463 -1.31 1.26 22.44
CA LEU A 463 -1.26 -0.20 22.45
C LEU A 463 -2.12 -0.78 21.31
N GLN A 464 -3.37 -0.35 21.18
CA GLN A 464 -4.27 -0.78 20.10
C GLN A 464 -3.68 -0.44 18.72
N SER A 465 -3.09 0.75 18.57
CA SER A 465 -2.39 1.16 17.34
C SER A 465 -1.21 0.23 17.02
N GLU A 466 -0.35 -0.07 17.99
CA GLU A 466 0.81 -0.95 17.79
C GLU A 466 0.39 -2.39 17.48
N ILE A 467 -0.64 -2.92 18.15
CA ILE A 467 -1.21 -4.24 17.86
C ILE A 467 -1.61 -4.32 16.38
N LEU A 468 -2.36 -3.32 15.90
CA LEU A 468 -2.81 -3.30 14.51
C LEU A 468 -1.62 -3.20 13.56
N ALA A 469 -0.66 -2.32 13.81
CA ALA A 469 0.52 -2.22 12.95
C ALA A 469 1.35 -3.51 12.92
N MET A 470 1.50 -4.21 14.05
CA MET A 470 2.18 -5.51 14.10
C MET A 470 1.46 -6.56 13.24
N VAL A 471 0.13 -6.56 13.25
CA VAL A 471 -0.68 -7.50 12.46
C VAL A 471 -0.68 -7.15 10.98
N THR A 472 -0.91 -5.87 10.66
CA THR A 472 -1.16 -5.43 9.28
C THR A 472 0.10 -5.32 8.44
N ARG A 473 1.26 -5.00 9.03
CA ARG A 473 2.53 -4.81 8.29
C ARG A 473 3.03 -6.05 7.55
N THR A 474 2.63 -7.24 7.98
CA THR A 474 3.03 -8.51 7.36
C THR A 474 1.99 -9.08 6.38
N LEU A 475 0.76 -8.55 6.43
CA LEU A 475 -0.32 -8.99 5.54
C LEU A 475 -0.25 -8.18 4.24
N LYS A 476 -0.45 -8.86 3.11
CA LYS A 476 -0.38 -8.23 1.78
C LYS A 476 -1.73 -7.65 1.37
N PHE A 477 -2.07 -6.46 1.87
CA PHE A 477 -3.27 -5.76 1.44
C PHE A 477 -3.13 -5.15 0.04
N GLN A 478 -4.22 -5.16 -0.71
CA GLN A 478 -4.33 -4.58 -2.05
C GLN A 478 -5.82 -4.42 -2.40
N THR A 479 -6.19 -3.22 -2.84
CA THR A 479 -7.56 -2.86 -3.22
C THR A 479 -8.13 -3.89 -4.20
N GLY A 480 -9.31 -4.44 -3.88
CA GLY A 480 -10.00 -5.45 -4.68
C GLY A 480 -9.55 -6.91 -4.50
N ILE A 481 -8.47 -7.17 -3.73
CA ILE A 481 -7.90 -8.52 -3.52
C ILE A 481 -7.87 -8.89 -2.05
N SER A 482 -7.31 -8.03 -1.20
CA SER A 482 -7.23 -8.24 0.24
C SER A 482 -7.41 -6.91 0.92
N THR A 483 -8.41 -6.83 1.80
CA THR A 483 -8.85 -5.58 2.38
C THR A 483 -8.81 -5.62 3.89
N ILE A 484 -8.73 -4.44 4.50
CA ILE A 484 -8.96 -4.24 5.92
C ILE A 484 -10.10 -3.26 6.12
N SER A 485 -11.04 -3.64 6.98
CA SER A 485 -12.14 -2.80 7.42
C SER A 485 -12.08 -2.68 8.93
N LEU A 486 -12.15 -1.44 9.42
CA LEU A 486 -12.00 -1.10 10.83
C LEU A 486 -13.32 -0.57 11.34
N PHE A 487 -13.79 -1.16 12.44
CA PHE A 487 -15.11 -0.90 12.99
C PHE A 487 -15.03 -0.44 14.44
N ALA A 488 -15.89 0.51 14.79
CA ALA A 488 -16.16 0.90 16.16
C ALA A 488 -17.60 0.55 16.55
N SER A 489 -17.79 0.23 17.82
CA SER A 489 -19.13 0.12 18.38
C SER A 489 -19.70 1.50 18.73
N LYS A 490 -21.02 1.66 18.62
CA LYS A 490 -21.73 2.91 18.90
C LYS A 490 -22.90 2.64 19.87
N ARG A 491 -23.08 3.48 20.89
CA ARG A 491 -24.20 3.38 21.84
C ARG A 491 -25.51 3.56 21.10
N TYR A 492 -26.51 2.77 21.49
CA TYR A 492 -27.85 2.79 20.89
C TYR A 492 -27.87 2.51 19.37
N SER A 493 -26.87 1.80 18.86
CA SER A 493 -26.82 1.35 17.47
C SER A 493 -26.96 -0.16 17.38
N ASP A 494 -27.59 -0.62 16.29
CA ASP A 494 -27.75 -2.01 15.92
C ASP A 494 -26.70 -2.48 14.88
N VAL A 495 -25.78 -1.58 14.49
CA VAL A 495 -24.72 -1.83 13.53
C VAL A 495 -23.38 -1.30 14.00
N LEU A 496 -22.31 -2.00 13.64
CA LEU A 496 -20.96 -1.48 13.80
C LEU A 496 -20.74 -0.30 12.83
N ARG A 497 -20.04 0.73 13.30
CA ARG A 497 -19.70 1.90 12.49
C ARG A 497 -18.38 1.66 11.77
N ASP A 498 -18.39 1.79 10.45
CA ASP A 498 -17.17 1.78 9.63
C ASP A 498 -16.33 3.03 9.94
N ILE A 499 -15.10 2.85 10.40
CA ILE A 499 -14.08 3.90 10.49
C ILE A 499 -13.24 3.90 9.22
N ILE A 500 -12.75 2.71 8.85
CA ILE A 500 -12.07 2.43 7.59
C ILE A 500 -12.88 1.34 6.90
N LYS A 501 -13.12 1.53 5.60
CA LYS A 501 -13.89 0.58 4.80
C LYS A 501 -13.05 0.10 3.63
N ASP A 502 -12.90 -1.23 3.53
CA ASP A 502 -12.32 -1.98 2.42
C ASP A 502 -10.97 -1.42 1.93
N SER A 503 -10.12 -0.97 2.85
CA SER A 503 -8.83 -0.36 2.49
C SER A 503 -7.83 -1.42 2.02
N GLY A 504 -7.08 -1.11 0.97
CA GLY A 504 -5.95 -1.91 0.50
C GLY A 504 -4.62 -1.60 1.22
N ALA A 505 -4.64 -0.80 2.30
CA ALA A 505 -3.46 -0.38 3.04
C ALA A 505 -3.47 -0.83 4.50
N GLY A 506 -2.38 -1.48 4.93
CA GLY A 506 -2.19 -1.86 6.34
C GLY A 506 -1.84 -0.70 7.26
N GLY A 507 -1.22 0.36 6.73
CA GLY A 507 -0.72 1.51 7.51
C GLY A 507 -1.79 2.47 8.04
N CYS A 508 -3.04 2.35 7.60
CA CYS A 508 -4.13 3.24 8.04
C CYS A 508 -4.76 2.79 9.37
N ALA A 509 -4.76 1.48 9.66
CA ALA A 509 -5.49 0.92 10.79
C ALA A 509 -4.95 1.37 12.14
N GLY A 510 -3.62 1.41 12.30
CA GLY A 510 -2.98 1.90 13.53
C GLY A 510 -3.30 3.37 13.80
N CYS A 511 -3.23 4.21 12.77
CA CYS A 511 -3.59 5.63 12.90
C CYS A 511 -5.05 5.84 13.28
N ALA A 512 -5.98 5.11 12.68
CA ALA A 512 -7.39 5.22 13.04
C ALA A 512 -7.68 4.76 14.48
N ALA A 513 -6.93 3.77 14.99
CA ALA A 513 -6.99 3.40 16.40
C ALA A 513 -6.43 4.49 17.32
N LEU A 514 -5.30 5.10 16.96
CA LEU A 514 -4.63 6.13 17.76
C LEU A 514 -5.47 7.41 17.87
N TYR A 515 -6.08 7.84 16.76
CA TYR A 515 -6.86 9.07 16.66
C TYR A 515 -8.38 8.84 16.69
N LEU A 516 -8.82 7.72 17.25
CA LEU A 516 -10.24 7.33 17.33
C LEU A 516 -11.12 8.40 17.99
N HIS A 517 -10.58 9.12 18.98
CA HIS A 517 -11.26 10.20 19.70
C HIS A 517 -11.51 11.43 18.81
N ASP A 518 -10.70 11.68 17.78
CA ASP A 518 -10.79 12.90 16.96
C ASP A 518 -11.95 12.86 15.93
N LEU A 519 -12.68 11.75 15.82
CA LEU A 519 -13.78 11.52 14.86
C LEU A 519 -15.11 12.26 15.18
N GLY A 520 -15.08 13.33 15.97
CA GLY A 520 -16.16 14.32 16.18
C GLY A 520 -17.42 13.85 16.93
N ASP A 521 -17.62 12.54 17.10
CA ASP A 521 -18.87 11.92 17.55
C ASP A 521 -18.70 11.12 18.86
N ILE A 522 -17.73 11.52 19.70
CA ILE A 522 -17.25 10.82 20.92
C ILE A 522 -18.38 10.47 21.91
N ASN A 523 -19.45 11.27 21.97
CA ASN A 523 -20.58 11.02 22.87
C ASN A 523 -21.35 9.72 22.57
N ALA A 524 -21.06 9.06 21.43
CA ALA A 524 -21.72 7.85 21.02
C ALA A 524 -20.79 6.64 20.87
N VAL A 525 -19.49 6.73 21.15
CA VAL A 525 -18.55 5.60 20.96
C VAL A 525 -18.62 4.62 22.14
N GLY A 526 -18.68 3.32 21.83
CA GLY A 526 -18.77 2.22 22.78
C GLY A 526 -20.14 1.52 22.77
N ALA A 527 -20.17 0.21 22.99
CA ALA A 527 -21.41 -0.56 23.18
C ALA A 527 -21.81 -0.58 24.66
N ASP A 528 -23.10 -0.80 24.91
CA ASP A 528 -23.59 -1.01 26.28
C ASP A 528 -23.15 -2.38 26.84
N SER A 529 -22.89 -3.36 25.96
CA SER A 529 -22.39 -4.69 26.34
C SER A 529 -21.62 -5.41 25.22
N ASP A 530 -20.86 -6.46 25.59
CA ASP A 530 -20.20 -7.36 24.63
C ASP A 530 -21.19 -8.14 23.76
N GLN A 531 -22.38 -8.43 24.31
CA GLN A 531 -23.45 -9.07 23.54
C GLN A 531 -23.84 -8.21 22.34
N ASP A 532 -23.99 -6.90 22.55
CA ASP A 532 -24.36 -5.98 21.48
C ASP A 532 -23.28 -5.94 20.40
N VAL A 533 -22.00 -5.92 20.79
CA VAL A 533 -20.88 -6.00 19.84
C VAL A 533 -20.97 -7.26 18.98
N PHE A 534 -21.20 -8.43 19.57
CA PHE A 534 -21.29 -9.67 18.80
C PHE A 534 -22.58 -9.78 17.96
N ASN A 535 -23.69 -9.21 18.42
CA ASN A 535 -24.91 -9.11 17.61
C ASN A 535 -24.70 -8.22 16.38
N MET A 536 -24.11 -7.03 16.59
CA MET A 536 -23.76 -6.11 15.51
C MET A 536 -22.75 -6.74 14.54
N LEU A 537 -21.75 -7.46 15.06
CA LEU A 537 -20.78 -8.20 14.25
C LEU A 537 -21.46 -9.29 13.41
N ASN A 538 -22.41 -10.04 13.99
CA ASN A 538 -23.16 -11.05 13.25
C ASN A 538 -23.93 -10.42 12.08
N THR A 539 -24.61 -9.30 12.31
CA THR A 539 -25.30 -8.53 11.25
C THR A 539 -24.32 -8.04 10.19
N LEU A 540 -23.17 -7.51 10.60
CA LEU A 540 -22.13 -7.01 9.70
C LEU A 540 -21.61 -8.10 8.77
N VAL A 541 -21.22 -9.25 9.31
CA VAL A 541 -20.69 -10.38 8.51
C VAL A 541 -21.76 -10.94 7.58
N THR A 542 -23.01 -11.06 8.04
CA THR A 542 -24.13 -11.48 7.18
C THR A 542 -24.33 -10.53 6.01
N ASN A 543 -24.36 -9.22 6.25
CA ASN A 543 -24.49 -8.21 5.20
C ASN A 543 -23.32 -8.27 4.22
N HIS A 544 -22.10 -8.37 4.71
CA HIS A 544 -20.89 -8.45 3.90
C HIS A 544 -20.84 -9.72 3.03
N ILE A 545 -21.32 -10.87 3.53
CA ILE A 545 -21.46 -12.10 2.75
C ILE A 545 -22.49 -11.91 1.62
N SER A 546 -23.64 -11.31 1.93
CA SER A 546 -24.74 -11.13 0.97
C SER A 546 -24.37 -10.25 -0.23
N THR A 547 -23.48 -9.27 -0.05
CA THR A 547 -23.03 -8.37 -1.12
C THR A 547 -22.02 -8.98 -2.09
N MET A 548 -21.39 -10.10 -1.72
CA MET A 548 -20.30 -10.74 -2.47
C MET A 548 -20.73 -12.03 -3.21
N ASP A 549 -22.04 -12.31 -3.25
CA ASP A 549 -22.60 -13.65 -3.54
C ASP A 549 -22.44 -14.17 -4.97
N GLU A 550 -21.92 -13.37 -5.91
CA GLU A 550 -21.89 -13.74 -7.33
C GLU A 550 -20.55 -14.27 -7.86
N ARG A 551 -19.45 -14.14 -7.11
CA ARG A 551 -18.10 -14.51 -7.60
C ARG A 551 -17.77 -15.98 -7.35
N PRO A 552 -17.09 -16.68 -8.30
CA PRO A 552 -16.68 -18.09 -8.13
C PRO A 552 -15.60 -18.29 -7.07
N GLY A 553 -14.90 -17.23 -6.67
CA GLY A 553 -13.97 -17.21 -5.55
C GLY A 553 -14.11 -15.93 -4.73
N VAL A 554 -14.06 -16.06 -3.41
CA VAL A 554 -14.14 -14.95 -2.45
C VAL A 554 -12.96 -15.03 -1.48
N ALA A 555 -12.37 -13.88 -1.13
CA ALA A 555 -11.32 -13.80 -0.13
C ALA A 555 -11.75 -14.46 1.20
N SER A 556 -10.76 -14.92 1.99
CA SER A 556 -11.01 -15.42 3.34
C SER A 556 -11.54 -14.29 4.20
N ARG A 557 -12.40 -14.60 5.16
CA ARG A 557 -12.94 -13.59 6.09
C ARG A 557 -12.43 -13.90 7.47
N VAL A 558 -11.82 -12.91 8.11
CA VAL A 558 -11.23 -13.07 9.43
C VAL A 558 -11.66 -11.90 10.29
N VAL A 559 -12.15 -12.19 11.49
CA VAL A 559 -12.47 -11.14 12.47
C VAL A 559 -11.32 -11.03 13.47
N LEU A 560 -10.83 -9.81 13.62
CA LEU A 560 -9.96 -9.43 14.73
C LEU A 560 -10.77 -8.63 15.74
N TYR A 561 -10.93 -9.15 16.95
CA TYR A 561 -11.67 -8.49 18.02
C TYR A 561 -10.70 -8.07 19.12
N LEU A 562 -10.60 -6.75 19.38
CA LEU A 562 -9.75 -6.22 20.44
C LEU A 562 -10.56 -6.01 21.72
N ASN A 563 -9.97 -6.46 22.84
CA ASN A 563 -10.51 -6.26 24.17
C ASN A 563 -9.35 -6.02 25.16
N LEU A 564 -9.10 -4.75 25.47
CA LEU A 564 -7.99 -4.28 26.30
C LEU A 564 -8.45 -3.97 27.74
N ARG A 565 -9.67 -4.35 28.11
CA ARG A 565 -10.21 -4.15 29.46
C ARG A 565 -9.49 -5.04 30.47
N LYS A 566 -9.25 -4.46 31.65
CA LYS A 566 -8.77 -5.22 32.81
C LYS A 566 -9.95 -5.90 33.51
N LYS A 567 -9.71 -7.06 34.11
CA LYS A 567 -10.70 -7.75 34.93
C LYS A 567 -11.08 -6.85 36.13
N ALA A 568 -12.35 -6.47 36.24
CA ALA A 568 -12.81 -5.66 37.36
C ALA A 568 -12.59 -6.38 38.69
N ALA A 569 -11.96 -5.72 39.66
CA ALA A 569 -11.81 -6.21 41.02
C ALA A 569 -13.18 -6.17 41.73
N GLY A 570 -13.95 -7.27 41.63
CA GLY A 570 -15.12 -7.49 42.48
C GLY A 570 -16.51 -7.41 41.84
N GLY A 571 -16.68 -7.70 40.54
CA GLY A 571 -18.04 -7.78 39.98
C GLY A 571 -18.13 -8.62 38.71
N VAL A 572 -18.99 -9.64 38.74
CA VAL A 572 -19.46 -10.39 37.57
C VAL A 572 -19.95 -9.40 36.50
N HIS A 573 -19.20 -9.25 35.42
CA HIS A 573 -19.57 -8.36 34.31
C HIS A 573 -20.21 -9.16 33.16
N SER A 574 -21.37 -8.67 32.74
CA SER A 574 -22.25 -9.16 31.67
C SER A 574 -23.03 -10.44 31.98
N ASN A 575 -24.27 -10.52 31.48
CA ASN A 575 -25.03 -11.75 31.38
C ASN A 575 -24.24 -12.73 30.49
N GLY A 576 -23.31 -13.49 31.07
CA GLY A 576 -22.43 -14.40 30.31
C GLY A 576 -23.20 -15.35 29.38
N ARG A 577 -24.43 -15.71 29.78
CA ARG A 577 -25.36 -16.48 28.93
C ARG A 577 -25.77 -15.76 27.64
N GLN A 578 -26.00 -14.45 27.68
CA GLN A 578 -26.41 -13.68 26.49
C GLN A 578 -25.25 -13.51 25.51
N VAL A 579 -24.03 -13.30 26.02
CA VAL A 579 -22.80 -13.29 25.21
C VAL A 579 -22.57 -14.66 24.58
N GLU A 580 -22.72 -15.74 25.38
CA GLU A 580 -22.64 -17.13 24.90
C GLU A 580 -23.65 -17.40 23.78
N GLU A 581 -24.90 -16.94 23.92
CA GLU A 581 -25.94 -17.07 22.89
C GLU A 581 -25.58 -16.32 21.59
N ALA A 582 -25.06 -15.08 21.70
CA ALA A 582 -24.63 -14.29 20.54
C ALA A 582 -23.44 -14.95 19.80
N LEU A 583 -22.44 -15.43 20.54
CA LEU A 583 -21.28 -16.14 19.97
C LEU A 583 -21.65 -17.50 19.36
N ASN A 584 -22.54 -18.25 20.01
CA ASN A 584 -23.05 -19.51 19.46
C ASN A 584 -23.83 -19.28 18.17
N LYS A 585 -24.67 -18.24 18.13
CA LYS A 585 -25.36 -17.82 16.90
C LYS A 585 -24.34 -17.50 15.80
N PHE A 586 -23.33 -16.68 16.10
CA PHE A 586 -22.28 -16.34 15.15
C PHE A 586 -21.58 -17.57 14.59
N ARG A 587 -21.12 -18.48 15.45
CA ARG A 587 -20.42 -19.72 15.05
C ARG A 587 -21.26 -20.63 14.17
N VAL A 588 -22.57 -20.69 14.42
CA VAL A 588 -23.50 -21.51 13.62
C VAL A 588 -23.80 -20.84 12.27
N THR A 589 -23.95 -19.52 12.23
CA THR A 589 -24.24 -18.76 11.01
C THR A 589 -23.01 -18.63 10.11
N HIS A 590 -21.81 -18.50 10.69
CA HIS A 590 -20.56 -18.20 9.99
C HIS A 590 -19.43 -19.18 10.38
N PRO A 591 -19.59 -20.50 10.13
CA PRO A 591 -18.64 -21.52 10.61
C PRO A 591 -17.24 -21.43 9.99
N ASP A 592 -17.09 -20.69 8.89
CA ASP A 592 -15.87 -20.45 8.13
C ASP A 592 -15.16 -19.13 8.49
N VAL A 593 -15.73 -18.33 9.42
CA VAL A 593 -15.19 -17.03 9.82
C VAL A 593 -14.62 -17.10 11.24
N PRO A 594 -13.29 -17.29 11.40
CA PRO A 594 -12.68 -17.30 12.71
C PRO A 594 -12.65 -15.91 13.34
N ILE A 595 -12.81 -15.86 14.66
CA ILE A 595 -12.61 -14.66 15.48
C ILE A 595 -11.31 -14.83 16.29
N PHE A 596 -10.29 -14.03 15.98
CA PHE A 596 -9.10 -13.89 16.81
C PHE A 596 -9.34 -12.77 17.82
N ALA A 597 -9.46 -13.13 19.09
CA ALA A 597 -9.71 -12.20 20.19
C ALA A 597 -8.39 -11.85 20.89
N ILE A 598 -7.96 -10.58 20.77
CA ILE A 598 -6.76 -10.07 21.42
C ILE A 598 -7.15 -9.45 22.76
N GLY A 599 -6.57 -9.93 23.85
CA GLY A 599 -6.82 -9.38 25.18
C GLY A 599 -6.18 -10.18 26.31
N SER A 600 -6.59 -9.85 27.53
CA SER A 600 -6.23 -10.64 28.72
C SER A 600 -6.93 -12.00 28.68
N LYS A 601 -6.17 -13.06 28.91
CA LYS A 601 -6.66 -14.46 28.94
C LYS A 601 -7.90 -14.63 29.81
N ASP A 602 -7.85 -14.15 31.05
CA ASP A 602 -8.96 -14.20 31.99
C ASP A 602 -10.27 -13.60 31.47
N VAL A 603 -10.19 -12.52 30.68
CA VAL A 603 -11.37 -11.82 30.14
C VAL A 603 -11.92 -12.57 28.93
N ILE A 604 -11.05 -12.95 28.00
CA ILE A 604 -11.45 -13.67 26.78
C ILE A 604 -11.97 -15.07 27.12
N ASP A 605 -11.34 -15.79 28.04
CA ASP A 605 -11.81 -17.11 28.49
C ASP A 605 -13.21 -17.02 29.13
N ALA A 606 -13.47 -15.95 29.90
CA ALA A 606 -14.80 -15.71 30.45
C ALA A 606 -15.85 -15.50 29.34
N LEU A 607 -15.54 -14.69 28.31
CA LEU A 607 -16.43 -14.48 27.15
C LEU A 607 -16.62 -15.74 26.30
N ASN A 608 -15.60 -16.59 26.20
CA ASN A 608 -15.60 -17.79 25.36
C ASN A 608 -16.17 -19.03 26.05
N THR A 609 -16.62 -18.90 27.31
CA THR A 609 -17.17 -20.00 28.10
C THR A 609 -18.27 -20.73 27.32
N ARG A 610 -18.04 -21.99 26.95
CA ARG A 610 -18.96 -22.91 26.23
C ARG A 610 -19.32 -22.56 24.78
N SER A 611 -18.97 -21.38 24.25
CA SER A 611 -19.22 -21.05 22.84
C SER A 611 -18.13 -21.62 21.92
N GLY A 612 -16.87 -21.58 22.35
CA GLY A 612 -15.71 -22.00 21.55
C GLY A 612 -15.54 -21.22 20.24
N ALA A 613 -16.15 -20.04 20.15
CA ALA A 613 -16.16 -19.21 18.93
C ALA A 613 -14.92 -18.31 18.82
N LEU A 614 -14.30 -17.97 19.96
CA LEU A 614 -13.13 -17.10 20.02
C LEU A 614 -11.84 -17.90 20.07
N THR A 615 -10.83 -17.47 19.31
CA THR A 615 -9.44 -17.92 19.42
C THR A 615 -8.64 -16.87 20.16
N LEU A 616 -8.13 -17.22 21.35
CA LEU A 616 -7.34 -16.31 22.18
C LEU A 616 -6.01 -15.94 21.49
N VAL A 617 -5.66 -14.66 21.56
CA VAL A 617 -4.33 -14.11 21.34
C VAL A 617 -3.93 -13.40 22.63
N ASP A 618 -3.08 -14.06 23.42
CA ASP A 618 -2.83 -13.66 24.80
C ASP A 618 -1.82 -12.50 24.89
N ILE A 619 -2.28 -11.38 25.46
CA ILE A 619 -1.44 -10.22 25.80
C ILE A 619 -1.52 -9.87 27.30
N THR A 620 -1.86 -10.84 28.16
CA THR A 620 -2.03 -10.63 29.61
C THR A 620 -0.81 -9.98 30.25
N ASN A 621 0.40 -10.41 29.87
CA ASN A 621 1.65 -9.86 30.40
C ASN A 621 1.91 -8.40 30.01
N VAL A 622 1.28 -7.92 28.92
CA VAL A 622 1.35 -6.53 28.47
C VAL A 622 0.37 -5.66 29.26
N LEU A 623 -0.79 -6.23 29.62
CA LEU A 623 -1.87 -5.55 30.36
C LEU A 623 -1.73 -5.68 31.89
N ALA A 624 -0.63 -6.28 32.39
CA ALA A 624 -0.45 -6.59 33.80
C ALA A 624 -0.18 -5.35 34.66
N ASP A 625 0.59 -4.41 34.12
CA ASP A 625 0.96 -3.15 34.79
C ASP A 625 -0.14 -2.08 34.57
N GLU A 626 -0.14 -1.00 35.36
CA GLU A 626 -1.10 0.12 35.15
C GLU A 626 -1.02 0.65 33.71
N ASP A 627 0.22 0.85 33.26
CA ASP A 627 0.64 1.35 31.96
C ASP A 627 1.09 0.17 31.05
N PRO A 628 0.48 -0.04 29.87
CA PRO A 628 0.82 -1.16 29.01
C PRO A 628 2.23 -1.06 28.41
N ASP A 629 3.02 -2.12 28.58
CA ASP A 629 4.41 -2.19 28.08
C ASP A 629 4.47 -2.62 26.60
N ILE A 630 4.67 -1.63 25.73
CA ILE A 630 4.77 -1.82 24.26
C ILE A 630 6.01 -2.66 23.87
N GLU A 631 7.10 -2.64 24.64
CA GLU A 631 8.27 -3.45 24.33
C GLU A 631 8.00 -4.94 24.62
N LYS A 632 7.28 -5.25 25.70
CA LYS A 632 6.78 -6.62 25.94
C LYS A 632 5.88 -7.08 24.80
N LEU A 633 5.01 -6.21 24.27
CA LEU A 633 4.13 -6.54 23.14
C LEU A 633 4.92 -6.97 21.91
N ARG A 634 6.01 -6.26 21.57
CA ARG A 634 6.84 -6.55 20.38
C ARG A 634 7.49 -7.92 20.41
N THR A 635 7.59 -8.54 21.59
CA THR A 635 8.15 -9.89 21.77
C THR A 635 7.07 -10.96 22.01
N ALA A 636 5.79 -10.59 22.04
CA ALA A 636 4.68 -11.50 22.29
C ALA A 636 4.50 -12.50 21.13
N GLN A 637 4.83 -13.77 21.38
CA GLN A 637 4.84 -14.82 20.37
C GLN A 637 3.47 -15.06 19.72
N ASP A 638 2.38 -14.99 20.49
CA ASP A 638 1.02 -15.18 19.96
C ASP A 638 0.66 -14.11 18.93
N LEU A 639 1.09 -12.86 19.16
CA LEU A 639 0.87 -11.74 18.25
C LEU A 639 1.81 -11.81 17.04
N LEU A 640 3.07 -12.18 17.23
CA LEU A 640 4.03 -12.36 16.13
C LEU A 640 3.61 -13.46 15.14
N HIS A 641 2.95 -14.52 15.61
CA HIS A 641 2.44 -15.59 14.76
C HIS A 641 1.05 -15.33 14.18
N LEU A 642 0.31 -14.35 14.70
CA LEU A 642 -1.06 -14.07 14.31
C LEU A 642 -1.21 -13.78 12.80
N PRO A 643 -0.37 -12.97 12.14
CA PRO A 643 -0.49 -12.73 10.70
C PRO A 643 -0.40 -14.01 9.86
N LYS A 644 0.47 -14.95 10.24
CA LYS A 644 0.56 -16.27 9.59
C LYS A 644 -0.73 -17.06 9.79
N LYS A 645 -1.31 -17.04 10.99
CA LYS A 645 -2.61 -17.68 11.28
C LYS A 645 -3.73 -17.08 10.45
N ILE A 646 -3.81 -15.74 10.36
CA ILE A 646 -4.79 -15.02 9.55
C ILE A 646 -4.68 -15.41 8.08
N CYS A 647 -3.48 -15.35 7.50
CA CYS A 647 -3.26 -15.67 6.08
C CYS A 647 -3.54 -17.15 5.74
N ARG A 648 -3.45 -18.05 6.71
CA ARG A 648 -3.77 -19.48 6.52
C ARG A 648 -5.26 -19.79 6.52
N VAL A 649 -6.11 -18.84 6.91
CA VAL A 649 -7.56 -19.02 6.78
C VAL A 649 -7.88 -19.11 5.28
N PRO A 650 -8.47 -20.21 4.80
CA PRO A 650 -8.63 -20.42 3.38
C PRO A 650 -9.66 -19.46 2.78
N ALA A 651 -9.36 -18.94 1.60
CA ALA A 651 -10.31 -18.27 0.75
C ALA A 651 -11.37 -19.28 0.26
N SER A 652 -12.57 -18.80 -0.08
CA SER A 652 -13.71 -19.65 -0.42
C SER A 652 -13.85 -19.79 -1.94
N LEU A 653 -13.85 -21.02 -2.43
CA LEU A 653 -14.33 -21.39 -3.75
C LEU A 653 -15.84 -21.68 -3.67
N ARG A 654 -16.60 -21.14 -4.61
CA ARG A 654 -18.07 -21.21 -4.59
C ARG A 654 -18.63 -21.84 -5.85
N HIS A 655 -19.80 -22.48 -5.69
CA HIS A 655 -20.56 -23.06 -6.78
C HIS A 655 -22.00 -22.53 -6.77
N LYS A 656 -22.34 -21.73 -7.79
CA LYS A 656 -23.61 -20.99 -7.91
C LYS A 656 -24.87 -21.88 -7.95
N TYR A 657 -24.75 -23.13 -8.41
CA TYR A 657 -25.89 -24.00 -8.69
C TYR A 657 -26.39 -24.82 -7.49
N CYS A 658 -25.99 -24.49 -6.26
CA CYS A 658 -26.65 -25.04 -5.08
C CYS A 658 -28.13 -24.60 -4.93
N SER A 659 -28.58 -23.59 -5.68
CA SER A 659 -29.93 -22.98 -5.56
C SER A 659 -30.80 -23.07 -6.82
N ALA A 660 -30.30 -23.62 -7.94
CA ALA A 660 -31.02 -23.60 -9.21
C ALA A 660 -31.90 -24.84 -9.40
N ARG A 661 -33.21 -24.65 -9.59
CA ARG A 661 -34.21 -25.70 -9.87
C ARG A 661 -34.00 -26.45 -11.21
N ASN A 662 -33.00 -26.10 -12.01
CA ASN A 662 -32.87 -26.60 -13.39
C ASN A 662 -31.41 -26.99 -13.73
N PRO A 663 -31.08 -28.30 -13.75
CA PRO A 663 -29.75 -28.80 -14.11
C PRO A 663 -29.32 -28.49 -15.55
N ARG A 664 -30.27 -28.17 -16.43
CA ARG A 664 -30.05 -27.94 -17.87
C ARG A 664 -29.53 -26.55 -18.24
N GLN A 665 -29.38 -25.64 -17.26
CA GLN A 665 -28.85 -24.28 -17.45
C GLN A 665 -27.38 -24.12 -17.03
N GLN A 666 -26.65 -25.21 -16.77
CA GLN A 666 -25.22 -25.16 -16.46
C GLN A 666 -24.44 -24.63 -17.68
N SER A 667 -24.05 -23.35 -17.64
CA SER A 667 -23.02 -22.82 -18.54
C SER A 667 -21.64 -23.19 -17.99
N SER A 668 -20.72 -23.63 -18.86
CA SER A 668 -19.35 -24.04 -18.48
C SER A 668 -18.51 -22.89 -17.89
N ALA A 669 -18.93 -21.64 -18.07
CA ALA A 669 -18.23 -20.45 -17.58
C ALA A 669 -18.36 -20.23 -16.06
N GLN A 670 -19.30 -20.89 -15.36
CA GLN A 670 -19.59 -20.65 -13.93
C GLN A 670 -19.10 -21.79 -13.00
N THR A 671 -18.37 -22.76 -13.53
CA THR A 671 -17.67 -23.83 -12.78
C THR A 671 -16.16 -23.59 -12.66
N LYS A 672 -15.69 -22.49 -13.25
CA LYS A 672 -14.28 -22.14 -13.38
C LYS A 672 -13.96 -20.94 -12.50
N PHE A 673 -13.00 -21.10 -11.60
CA PHE A 673 -12.41 -20.01 -10.84
C PHE A 673 -11.02 -19.69 -11.41
N GLN A 674 -10.73 -18.41 -11.64
CA GLN A 674 -9.41 -17.96 -12.07
C GLN A 674 -8.72 -17.22 -10.93
N GLY A 675 -7.52 -17.68 -10.58
CA GLY A 675 -6.65 -17.09 -9.58
C GLY A 675 -5.25 -16.86 -10.13
N ALA A 676 -4.41 -16.21 -9.34
CA ALA A 676 -2.99 -16.05 -9.63
C ALA A 676 -2.19 -16.11 -8.34
N VAL A 677 -1.02 -16.75 -8.37
CA VAL A 677 -0.14 -16.92 -7.20
C VAL A 677 1.28 -16.48 -7.52
N THR A 678 1.93 -15.77 -6.60
CA THR A 678 3.32 -15.35 -6.74
C THR A 678 4.27 -16.56 -6.68
N PRO A 679 5.31 -16.63 -7.53
CA PRO A 679 6.36 -17.65 -7.40
C PRO A 679 6.97 -17.69 -5.99
N GLY A 680 7.04 -18.89 -5.41
CA GLY A 680 7.50 -19.14 -4.05
C GLY A 680 6.50 -18.77 -2.94
N ALA A 681 5.28 -18.40 -3.29
CA ALA A 681 4.20 -18.08 -2.34
C ALA A 681 3.10 -19.15 -2.34
N VAL A 682 2.26 -19.16 -1.30
CA VAL A 682 1.13 -20.08 -1.12
C VAL A 682 -0.18 -19.34 -0.87
N GLN A 683 -1.25 -19.87 -1.45
CA GLN A 683 -2.63 -19.48 -1.16
C GLN A 683 -3.44 -20.69 -0.74
N TYR A 684 -4.32 -20.51 0.24
CA TYR A 684 -5.22 -21.56 0.70
C TYR A 684 -6.62 -21.32 0.17
N TRP A 685 -7.19 -22.32 -0.50
CA TRP A 685 -8.53 -22.26 -1.09
C TRP A 685 -9.37 -23.45 -0.62
N SER A 686 -10.65 -23.22 -0.32
CA SER A 686 -11.55 -24.25 0.20
C SER A 686 -12.94 -24.23 -0.40
N TYR A 687 -13.53 -25.42 -0.56
CA TYR A 687 -14.97 -25.58 -0.78
C TYR A 687 -15.65 -25.89 0.56
N SER A 688 -16.73 -25.17 0.87
CA SER A 688 -17.57 -25.46 2.04
C SER A 688 -18.26 -26.83 1.91
N THR A 689 -18.46 -27.54 3.02
CA THR A 689 -19.08 -28.87 3.00
C THR A 689 -20.49 -28.86 2.40
N ALA A 690 -21.22 -27.76 2.53
CA ALA A 690 -22.55 -27.60 1.96
C ALA A 690 -22.56 -27.68 0.42
N THR A 691 -21.46 -27.35 -0.26
CA THR A 691 -21.40 -27.33 -1.72
C THR A 691 -21.24 -28.72 -2.33
N PHE A 692 -20.64 -29.67 -1.60
CA PHE A 692 -20.35 -31.00 -2.13
C PHE A 692 -20.92 -32.16 -1.31
N SER A 693 -21.66 -31.91 -0.24
CA SER A 693 -22.12 -32.96 0.68
C SER A 693 -23.02 -34.04 0.08
N ALA A 694 -23.62 -33.79 -1.09
CA ALA A 694 -24.45 -34.78 -1.81
C ALA A 694 -23.69 -35.45 -2.98
N SER A 695 -22.40 -35.15 -3.15
CA SER A 695 -21.59 -35.66 -4.26
C SER A 695 -21.24 -37.14 -4.04
N ASN A 696 -21.32 -37.94 -5.10
CA ASN A 696 -20.91 -39.35 -5.07
C ASN A 696 -19.49 -39.56 -5.60
N ASN A 697 -19.21 -38.99 -6.77
CA ASN A 697 -17.88 -38.97 -7.37
C ASN A 697 -17.57 -37.51 -7.70
N LEU A 698 -16.58 -36.95 -7.03
CA LEU A 698 -16.17 -35.56 -7.18
C LEU A 698 -14.72 -35.52 -7.64
N GLN A 699 -14.45 -34.74 -8.67
CA GLN A 699 -13.10 -34.43 -9.12
C GLN A 699 -12.88 -32.92 -9.07
N ILE A 700 -11.78 -32.48 -8.46
CA ILE A 700 -11.32 -31.09 -8.47
C ILE A 700 -10.08 -31.01 -9.34
N LYS A 701 -10.04 -30.05 -10.28
CA LYS A 701 -8.95 -29.87 -11.25
C LYS A 701 -8.29 -28.51 -11.04
N PHE A 702 -6.96 -28.48 -11.07
CA PHE A 702 -6.16 -27.26 -11.08
C PHE A 702 -5.38 -27.23 -12.39
N THR A 703 -5.54 -26.17 -13.19
CA THR A 703 -4.87 -26.02 -14.48
C THR A 703 -4.01 -24.77 -14.49
N THR A 704 -2.82 -24.85 -15.09
CA THR A 704 -1.92 -23.70 -15.28
C THR A 704 -1.74 -23.37 -16.75
N ASN A 705 -1.50 -22.09 -17.03
CA ASN A 705 -1.14 -21.64 -18.38
C ASN A 705 0.39 -21.69 -18.57
N ASP A 706 0.90 -21.15 -19.67
CA ASP A 706 2.33 -21.16 -20.01
C ASP A 706 3.20 -20.21 -19.15
N GLY A 707 2.60 -19.48 -18.21
CA GLY A 707 3.27 -18.49 -17.35
C GLY A 707 3.99 -19.04 -16.11
N GLY A 708 3.99 -20.36 -15.88
CA GLY A 708 4.71 -21.00 -14.77
C GLY A 708 4.13 -22.36 -14.36
N ASN A 709 4.67 -22.91 -13.27
CA ASN A 709 4.26 -24.21 -12.71
C ASN A 709 3.71 -24.07 -11.28
N LEU A 710 2.79 -24.95 -10.91
CA LEU A 710 2.20 -25.03 -9.58
C LEU A 710 2.57 -26.32 -8.87
N ARG A 711 2.60 -26.24 -7.54
CA ARG A 711 2.48 -27.38 -6.64
C ARG A 711 1.20 -27.22 -5.84
N VAL A 712 0.31 -28.21 -5.87
CA VAL A 712 -0.96 -28.19 -5.13
C VAL A 712 -0.99 -29.33 -4.13
N CYS A 713 -1.22 -29.03 -2.86
CA CYS A 713 -1.29 -30.00 -1.77
C CYS A 713 -2.71 -30.08 -1.19
N ASP A 714 -3.21 -31.31 -0.99
CA ASP A 714 -4.47 -31.55 -0.27
C ASP A 714 -4.24 -31.45 1.25
N VAL A 715 -4.86 -30.46 1.88
CA VAL A 715 -4.82 -30.20 3.33
C VAL A 715 -6.19 -30.38 4.00
N THR A 716 -7.12 -31.04 3.31
CA THR A 716 -8.48 -31.32 3.81
C THR A 716 -8.46 -31.97 5.20
N GLY A 717 -9.19 -31.36 6.14
CA GLY A 717 -9.35 -31.86 7.51
C GLY A 717 -8.09 -31.76 8.38
N ARG A 718 -7.05 -31.05 7.94
CA ARG A 718 -5.80 -30.85 8.70
C ARG A 718 -5.72 -29.43 9.25
N VAL A 719 -5.06 -29.27 10.40
CA VAL A 719 -4.61 -27.96 10.86
C VAL A 719 -3.45 -27.52 9.97
N ILE A 720 -3.58 -26.35 9.36
CA ILE A 720 -2.57 -25.82 8.43
C ILE A 720 -1.38 -25.30 9.26
N GLY A 721 -0.31 -26.10 9.31
CA GLY A 721 0.95 -25.79 10.00
C GLY A 721 1.94 -25.00 9.15
N ASP A 722 3.16 -24.81 9.67
CA ASP A 722 4.23 -24.09 8.98
C ASP A 722 4.82 -24.88 7.80
N SER A 723 4.93 -26.20 7.96
CA SER A 723 5.51 -27.07 6.94
C SER A 723 4.45 -27.79 6.12
N LEU A 724 4.64 -27.81 4.80
CA LEU A 724 3.86 -28.61 3.85
C LEU A 724 4.48 -29.99 3.57
N ALA A 725 5.51 -30.37 4.33
CA ALA A 725 6.18 -31.66 4.18
C ALA A 725 5.25 -32.84 4.52
N GLY A 726 5.35 -33.94 3.75
CA GLY A 726 4.57 -35.16 3.99
C GLY A 726 3.09 -35.08 3.59
N LEU A 727 2.66 -34.01 2.93
CA LEU A 727 1.31 -33.86 2.39
C LEU A 727 1.17 -34.53 1.01
N ARG A 728 -0.07 -34.86 0.64
CA ARG A 728 -0.40 -35.34 -0.71
C ARG A 728 -0.38 -34.17 -1.68
N CYS A 729 0.74 -33.98 -2.37
CA CYS A 729 0.93 -32.90 -3.33
C CYS A 729 1.12 -33.43 -4.75
N TYR A 730 0.66 -32.66 -5.73
CA TYR A 730 0.94 -32.88 -7.15
C TYR A 730 1.52 -31.60 -7.75
N GLU A 731 2.31 -31.75 -8.82
CA GLU A 731 3.01 -30.64 -9.47
C GLU A 731 2.76 -30.61 -10.96
N THR A 732 2.58 -29.41 -11.52
CA THR A 732 2.58 -29.21 -12.97
C THR A 732 4.00 -29.10 -13.49
N ASN A 733 4.17 -29.34 -14.79
CA ASN A 733 5.41 -29.11 -15.51
C ASN A 733 5.11 -28.73 -16.97
N ALA A 734 6.13 -28.70 -17.83
CA ALA A 734 5.97 -28.34 -19.24
C ALA A 734 5.00 -29.27 -20.00
N GLN A 735 4.89 -30.55 -19.63
CA GLN A 735 4.06 -31.55 -20.29
C GLN A 735 2.71 -31.77 -19.59
N PHE A 736 2.64 -31.50 -18.28
CA PHE A 736 1.50 -31.81 -17.42
C PHE A 736 0.97 -30.52 -16.79
N LYS A 737 -0.05 -29.93 -17.42
CA LYS A 737 -0.61 -28.63 -17.01
C LYS A 737 -1.83 -28.71 -16.10
N THR A 738 -2.42 -29.90 -15.93
CA THR A 738 -3.63 -30.10 -15.13
C THR A 738 -3.41 -31.14 -14.03
N LEU A 739 -3.76 -30.80 -12.80
CA LEU A 739 -3.72 -31.67 -11.62
C LEU A 739 -5.14 -32.04 -11.20
N SER A 740 -5.37 -33.30 -10.82
CA SER A 740 -6.72 -33.79 -10.47
C SER A 740 -6.75 -34.48 -9.11
N PHE A 741 -7.72 -34.09 -8.27
CA PHE A 741 -8.00 -34.69 -6.96
C PHE A 741 -9.37 -35.37 -6.99
N ASN A 742 -9.40 -36.67 -6.69
CA ASN A 742 -10.62 -37.49 -6.78
C ASN A 742 -11.13 -37.87 -5.40
N TYR A 743 -12.43 -37.72 -5.17
CA TYR A 743 -13.12 -38.09 -3.94
C TYR A 743 -14.33 -38.96 -4.24
N THR A 744 -14.45 -40.06 -3.50
CA THR A 744 -15.61 -40.96 -3.54
C THR A 744 -16.40 -40.80 -2.25
N ARG A 745 -17.66 -40.38 -2.36
CA ARG A 745 -18.59 -40.10 -1.25
C ARG A 745 -17.92 -39.27 -0.14
N PRO A 746 -17.47 -38.04 -0.44
CA PRO A 746 -16.72 -37.19 0.49
C PRO A 746 -17.44 -36.97 1.84
N CYS A 747 -18.78 -37.00 1.84
CA CYS A 747 -19.59 -36.89 3.05
C CYS A 747 -20.51 -38.12 3.17
N LYS A 748 -20.57 -38.74 4.37
CA LYS A 748 -21.36 -39.95 4.62
C LYS A 748 -22.84 -39.67 4.90
N LYS A 749 -23.12 -38.62 5.69
CA LYS A 749 -24.44 -38.27 6.23
C LYS A 749 -24.65 -36.75 6.23
N GLY A 750 -24.47 -36.11 5.07
CA GLY A 750 -24.66 -34.66 4.92
C GLY A 750 -23.44 -33.81 5.33
N PRO A 751 -23.56 -32.47 5.31
CA PRO A 751 -22.43 -31.54 5.36
C PRO A 751 -21.66 -31.51 6.69
N LEU A 752 -22.26 -32.00 7.78
CA LEU A 752 -21.58 -32.10 9.09
C LEU A 752 -20.75 -33.39 9.24
N SER A 753 -20.81 -34.32 8.29
CA SER A 753 -20.16 -35.64 8.38
C SER A 753 -18.77 -35.70 7.75
N CYS A 754 -18.23 -34.56 7.34
CA CYS A 754 -17.00 -34.42 6.55
C CYS A 754 -16.34 -33.07 6.84
N SER A 755 -15.09 -32.91 6.41
CA SER A 755 -14.35 -31.65 6.49
C SER A 755 -14.41 -30.89 5.17
N PRO A 756 -14.30 -29.55 5.18
CA PRO A 756 -14.15 -28.75 3.96
C PRO A 756 -12.95 -29.22 3.13
N LEU A 757 -13.14 -29.33 1.81
CA LEU A 757 -12.04 -29.66 0.88
C LEU A 757 -11.13 -28.45 0.78
N THR A 758 -9.88 -28.58 1.24
CA THR A 758 -8.95 -27.45 1.36
C THR A 758 -7.65 -27.77 0.66
N TYR A 759 -7.15 -26.83 -0.14
CA TYR A 759 -5.96 -26.99 -0.95
C TYR A 759 -4.97 -25.85 -0.68
N ALA A 760 -3.69 -26.19 -0.58
CA ALA A 760 -2.60 -25.24 -0.62
C ALA A 760 -2.09 -25.15 -2.06
N VAL A 761 -2.25 -24.00 -2.69
CA VAL A 761 -1.80 -23.71 -4.07
C VAL A 761 -0.50 -22.91 -3.99
N ILE A 762 0.59 -23.49 -4.47
CA ILE A 762 1.95 -22.94 -4.35
C ILE A 762 2.47 -22.62 -5.75
N GLY A 763 2.93 -21.39 -5.96
CA GLY A 763 3.66 -21.02 -7.17
C GLY A 763 5.09 -21.54 -7.11
N LYS A 764 5.53 -22.32 -8.11
CA LYS A 764 6.92 -22.81 -8.12
C LYS A 764 7.88 -21.70 -8.53
N ASP A 765 8.96 -21.57 -7.77
CA ASP A 765 10.05 -20.63 -8.02
C ASP A 765 11.13 -21.33 -8.86
N GLU A 766 10.79 -21.67 -10.11
CA GLU A 766 11.78 -22.20 -11.05
C GLU A 766 12.58 -21.00 -11.61
N ASN A 767 13.89 -21.15 -11.84
CA ASN A 767 14.74 -20.10 -12.45
C ASN A 767 14.26 -19.82 -13.88
N VAL A 768 13.17 -19.06 -14.04
CA VAL A 768 12.55 -18.88 -15.34
C VAL A 768 13.29 -17.78 -16.08
N ALA A 769 14.32 -18.20 -16.81
CA ALA A 769 14.79 -17.44 -17.95
C ALA A 769 13.59 -17.26 -18.90
N GLN A 770 13.19 -16.00 -19.11
CA GLN A 770 12.19 -15.58 -20.11
C GLN A 770 10.72 -15.93 -19.80
N ILE A 771 10.16 -15.52 -18.65
CA ILE A 771 8.69 -15.38 -18.60
C ILE A 771 8.33 -14.17 -19.45
N ASN A 772 7.78 -14.41 -20.64
CA ASN A 772 6.93 -13.43 -21.32
C ASN A 772 5.70 -13.25 -20.43
N PHE A 773 5.76 -12.31 -19.49
CA PHE A 773 4.59 -11.92 -18.72
C PHE A 773 3.61 -11.30 -19.71
N ASP A 774 2.59 -12.07 -20.08
CA ASP A 774 1.48 -11.58 -20.87
C ASP A 774 0.81 -10.45 -20.08
N VAL A 775 1.04 -9.22 -20.54
CA VAL A 775 0.56 -7.98 -19.92
C VAL A 775 -0.94 -7.79 -20.17
N SER A 776 -1.61 -8.71 -20.89
CA SER A 776 -3.06 -8.70 -20.99
C SER A 776 -3.69 -8.96 -19.61
N ASN A 777 -4.17 -7.84 -19.06
CA ASN A 777 -4.88 -7.57 -17.81
C ASN A 777 -4.72 -8.60 -16.68
N CYS A 778 -4.01 -8.16 -15.64
CA CYS A 778 -4.06 -8.75 -14.32
C CYS A 778 -5.45 -8.44 -13.72
N GLU A 779 -6.43 -9.33 -13.91
CA GLU A 779 -7.81 -9.18 -13.43
C GLU A 779 -8.09 -10.08 -12.21
N GLY A 780 -9.14 -9.77 -11.45
CA GLY A 780 -9.57 -10.57 -10.31
C GLY A 780 -8.55 -10.56 -9.16
N TYR A 781 -8.13 -11.74 -8.71
CA TYR A 781 -7.15 -11.90 -7.61
C TYR A 781 -5.69 -11.81 -8.06
N CYS A 782 -5.44 -11.35 -9.28
CA CYS A 782 -4.10 -11.07 -9.77
C CYS A 782 -3.58 -9.75 -9.18
N ARG A 783 -2.46 -9.82 -8.45
CA ARG A 783 -1.75 -8.68 -7.82
C ARG A 783 -0.81 -7.97 -8.77
N ASN A 784 -0.12 -8.72 -9.63
CA ASN A 784 0.83 -8.20 -10.61
C ASN A 784 1.03 -9.19 -11.79
N PRO A 785 1.56 -8.72 -12.93
CA PRO A 785 1.80 -9.56 -14.10
C PRO A 785 2.77 -10.73 -13.88
N GLN A 786 3.57 -10.71 -12.81
CA GLN A 786 4.58 -11.73 -12.52
C GLN A 786 4.03 -12.97 -11.79
N GLN A 787 2.73 -12.99 -11.51
CA GLN A 787 2.08 -14.13 -10.87
C GLN A 787 1.70 -15.24 -11.86
N ILE A 788 1.77 -16.48 -11.38
CA ILE A 788 1.37 -17.66 -12.12
C ILE A 788 -0.16 -17.75 -12.09
N LYS A 789 -0.78 -17.53 -13.24
CA LYS A 789 -2.23 -17.66 -13.44
C LYS A 789 -2.63 -19.13 -13.37
N PHE A 790 -3.73 -19.42 -12.68
CA PHE A 790 -4.28 -20.77 -12.55
C PHE A 790 -5.79 -20.78 -12.57
N GLU A 791 -6.36 -21.92 -12.97
CA GLU A 791 -7.79 -22.16 -13.01
C GLU A 791 -8.16 -23.35 -12.12
N VAL A 792 -9.25 -23.22 -11.38
CA VAL A 792 -9.83 -24.29 -10.58
C VAL A 792 -11.19 -24.67 -11.14
N GLU A 793 -11.37 -25.95 -11.44
CA GLU A 793 -12.61 -26.51 -11.95
C GLU A 793 -13.05 -27.71 -11.11
N HIS A 794 -14.32 -28.08 -11.22
CA HIS A 794 -14.83 -29.30 -10.60
C HIS A 794 -15.77 -30.08 -11.53
N GLU A 795 -15.81 -31.39 -11.33
CA GLU A 795 -16.73 -32.31 -11.98
C GLU A 795 -17.44 -33.15 -10.93
N GLY A 796 -18.78 -33.23 -11.01
CA GLY A 796 -19.59 -34.07 -10.13
C GLY A 796 -19.90 -33.49 -8.75
N MET A 797 -19.84 -32.16 -8.58
CA MET A 797 -20.23 -31.48 -7.34
C MET A 797 -21.75 -31.33 -7.20
N TYR A 798 -22.30 -31.80 -6.09
CA TYR A 798 -23.72 -31.73 -5.74
C TYR A 798 -23.93 -31.26 -4.29
N CYS A 799 -24.82 -30.28 -4.11
CA CYS A 799 -25.12 -29.66 -2.82
C CYS A 799 -26.26 -30.37 -2.08
N ALA A 800 -26.32 -30.30 -0.74
CA ALA A 800 -27.36 -30.95 0.07
C ALA A 800 -28.80 -30.43 -0.17
N GLY A 801 -28.96 -29.25 -0.78
CA GLY A 801 -30.27 -28.59 -0.96
C GLY A 801 -31.26 -29.27 -1.92
N VAL A 802 -30.87 -30.36 -2.61
CA VAL A 802 -31.71 -31.01 -3.63
C VAL A 802 -32.55 -32.18 -3.07
N LEU A 803 -32.38 -32.57 -1.80
CA LEU A 803 -33.05 -33.76 -1.26
C LEU A 803 -34.43 -33.54 -0.61
N SER A 804 -34.93 -32.31 -0.47
CA SER A 804 -36.28 -32.09 0.09
C SER A 804 -37.43 -32.20 -0.92
N ALA A 805 -37.14 -32.41 -2.21
CA ALA A 805 -38.17 -32.44 -3.27
C ALA A 805 -38.17 -33.71 -4.14
N ILE A 806 -37.57 -34.82 -3.66
CA ILE A 806 -37.78 -36.14 -4.26
C ILE A 806 -38.58 -37.02 -3.29
N PHE A 807 -39.72 -36.52 -2.83
CA PHE A 807 -40.85 -37.44 -2.77
C PHE A 807 -41.16 -37.77 -4.22
N SER A 808 -40.67 -38.93 -4.68
CA SER A 808 -41.05 -39.47 -5.96
C SER A 808 -42.58 -39.34 -6.09
N PRO A 809 -43.12 -38.85 -7.22
CA PRO A 809 -44.55 -38.82 -7.46
C PRO A 809 -45.20 -40.18 -7.15
N TYR A 810 -44.47 -41.28 -7.32
CA TYR A 810 -44.91 -42.62 -6.93
C TYR A 810 -45.15 -42.81 -5.43
N VAL A 811 -44.34 -42.21 -4.55
CA VAL A 811 -44.52 -42.31 -3.09
C VAL A 811 -45.74 -41.51 -2.68
N LEU A 812 -45.94 -40.32 -3.24
CA LEU A 812 -47.16 -39.51 -3.02
C LEU A 812 -48.42 -40.22 -3.55
N LEU A 813 -48.31 -40.88 -4.70
CA LEU A 813 -49.40 -41.65 -5.31
C LEU A 813 -49.71 -42.93 -4.52
N LEU A 814 -48.68 -43.60 -3.96
CA LEU A 814 -48.85 -44.75 -3.06
C LEU A 814 -49.45 -44.33 -1.71
N THR A 815 -49.05 -43.20 -1.14
CA THR A 815 -49.68 -42.66 0.07
C THR A 815 -51.11 -42.19 -0.19
N ALA A 816 -51.40 -41.61 -1.35
CA ALA A 816 -52.75 -41.22 -1.73
C ALA A 816 -53.64 -42.45 -1.98
N LEU A 817 -53.12 -43.49 -2.64
CA LEU A 817 -53.84 -44.75 -2.88
C LEU A 817 -54.09 -45.53 -1.58
N THR A 818 -53.14 -45.52 -0.65
CA THR A 818 -53.33 -46.17 0.66
C THR A 818 -54.31 -45.42 1.54
N LEU A 819 -54.31 -44.08 1.51
CA LEU A 819 -55.31 -43.26 2.19
C LEU A 819 -56.72 -43.39 1.58
N LEU A 820 -56.82 -43.44 0.24
CA LEU A 820 -58.09 -43.69 -0.46
C LEU A 820 -58.64 -45.09 -0.19
N ARG A 821 -57.77 -46.10 -0.06
CA ARG A 821 -58.17 -47.46 0.27
C ARG A 821 -58.66 -47.58 1.72
N HIS A 822 -58.14 -46.75 2.63
CA HIS A 822 -58.58 -46.73 4.02
C HIS A 822 -59.89 -45.97 4.25
N TRP A 823 -60.26 -45.08 3.32
CA TRP A 823 -61.56 -44.39 3.31
C TRP A 823 -62.68 -45.18 2.61
N ALA A 824 -62.33 -46.20 1.82
CA ALA A 824 -63.27 -47.06 1.10
C ALA A 824 -63.55 -48.42 1.80
N SER A 825 -63.02 -48.61 3.00
CA SER A 825 -63.35 -49.70 3.94
C SER A 825 -64.04 -49.10 5.16
#